data_AF-A0A496A0Y4-F1
#
_entry.id   AF-A0A496A0Y4-F1
#
_cell.length_a   1.000
_cell.length_b   1.000
_cell.length_c   1.000
_cell.angle_alpha   90.00
_cell.angle_beta   90.00
_cell.angle_gamma   90.00
#
_symmetry.space_group_name_H-M   'P 1'
#
loop_
_entity.id
_entity.type
_entity.pdbx_description
1 polymer ?
#
loop_
_entity_poly.entity_id
_entity_poly.type
_entity_poly.pdbx_seq_one_letter_code
_entity_poly.pdbx_strand_id
1 'polypeptide(L)'
;MLRGKRTGIGLVKMFTRLWDTRTPDVISSFFYPKIKSSGVDYQCKRYDQNRAKELWQTKIKNEIQSHNVSITDDRLSFWTGKDPDAYAQVVELEFEHHNTPRYEEMLIEPLAKTWLNKKNDLNRLASRLKKWLLPTHSVNSPENRKYTDFKGHPIPMKKYDPQIQLSAAAISILSQRPKPDFLETLARCYELLERYESPDQNIGILMRWGYTEKVLDDLYSLAEQSPSDARLLKGVCRLVDCFRVGLTPNLERALSEKDMEKRATIEQYDPIFNVFINPIRNQERLLIGDSPAVNGNYHGLAYLAIRTDLPDLHHEDHVEIKKILQDVSVNAKLGWSVGATLEDFCIENLLPWVAKDDPESYAELACSLKLNALNQKWAQFKLGSIPGIIFKPEDRERIAEAILGMKQRLLQDIQIDNSSGNIRYLTSLLTETLLFSASDEQLIDWFEFLASHESLRELIFTPIQQVLFNELLPEPIVELVQQKLETFQFSLPGNQSSSEIESEKIREEDFWCWIYLCISDNDESTITWAFENLKRRESDLRTITFCFLDKARLDSNRFLSEIFTDKEVRKHLFLKDGRFFSTPTYEGENSYAYEDLVSELPQEIVGSYLCSPKRRADLSRWGKELMERICSILQDNQINSNSVEELRFTVNQEVLQAWATHNTTDFLQLANKYFALLSKSGWYCRGSYDFMDNILCVLLRFQPTTAMRYYRQSKAKGGTTIFWAYGGVETFLAQLWKVECCNSPEHRQLRRELLEECLNDEEIMFMTLAALVGGGKKELWNLVTKEYVASPYAKERNLGVSILPWFGTDEAIEKLEGLKSDDSSQWVREHAAWAYEVAQQERSCQEVYRKALQTSDPFRISAVFEQIKPALSPTAQWWHREIEKEKFGEHPQDINPKLAALVDRFWHRWGTSSQTKRNVEIFRRKLREYCRGERFLTGRTPRIAPWWKPTFDLDC
;
A
#
# COMPACT_ATOMS: atom_id res chain seq x y z
N MET A 1 55.68 -25.30 41.90
CA MET A 1 56.91 -24.74 41.29
C MET A 1 56.59 -23.32 40.84
N LEU A 2 57.13 -22.31 41.55
CA LEU A 2 58.14 -21.36 41.05
C LEU A 2 57.62 -20.40 39.96
N ARG A 3 57.22 -19.17 40.35
CA ARG A 3 57.94 -17.88 40.16
C ARG A 3 57.91 -17.36 38.70
N GLY A 4 57.48 -16.15 38.36
CA GLY A 4 57.02 -14.99 39.15
C GLY A 4 58.04 -13.83 39.21
N LYS A 5 57.72 -12.70 38.54
CA LYS A 5 58.22 -11.33 38.77
C LYS A 5 57.04 -10.37 38.51
N ARG A 6 56.55 -9.58 39.46
CA ARG A 6 57.15 -8.39 40.11
C ARG A 6 57.46 -7.27 39.09
N THR A 7 56.57 -6.31 38.88
CA THR A 7 56.21 -5.12 39.71
C THR A 7 57.28 -4.04 39.77
N GLY A 8 56.95 -2.86 39.25
CA GLY A 8 57.63 -1.59 39.53
C GLY A 8 56.59 -0.54 39.92
N ILE A 9 56.49 -0.23 41.22
CA ILE A 9 55.62 0.81 41.77
C ILE A 9 56.45 2.10 41.89
N GLY A 10 55.89 3.22 41.42
CA GLY A 10 56.48 4.56 41.49
C GLY A 10 55.46 5.59 41.96
N LEU A 11 55.36 5.72 43.28
CA LEU A 11 55.28 6.96 44.07
C LEU A 11 54.44 8.15 43.56
N VAL A 12 53.37 8.54 44.26
CA VAL A 12 53.35 9.40 45.48
C VAL A 12 53.40 10.91 45.19
N LYS A 13 52.21 11.54 45.15
CA LYS A 13 51.74 12.62 46.08
C LYS A 13 50.38 13.14 45.57
N MET A 14 49.31 13.07 46.36
CA MET A 14 48.95 13.99 47.45
C MET A 14 48.77 15.45 47.01
N PHE A 15 47.55 15.96 47.25
CA PHE A 15 47.20 17.38 47.44
C PHE A 15 47.68 18.40 46.40
N THR A 16 46.78 18.81 45.50
CA THR A 16 46.02 20.08 45.57
C THR A 16 45.05 20.11 44.39
N ARG A 17 43.73 20.34 44.55
CA ARG A 17 43.11 21.67 44.75
C ARG A 17 43.76 22.75 43.88
N LEU A 18 43.31 22.88 42.64
CA LEU A 18 42.84 24.17 42.13
C LEU A 18 41.90 23.97 40.94
N TRP A 19 41.10 25.00 40.69
CA TRP A 19 40.14 25.09 39.60
C TRP A 19 40.86 25.32 38.27
N ASP A 20 40.07 25.17 37.20
CA ASP A 20 40.16 25.91 35.94
C ASP A 20 40.99 25.44 34.73
N THR A 21 40.24 25.47 33.61
CA THR A 21 40.64 25.78 32.23
C THR A 21 41.31 24.75 31.31
N ARG A 22 40.65 24.59 30.15
CA ARG A 22 41.16 24.28 28.78
C ARG A 22 41.47 22.82 28.39
N THR A 23 40.44 22.17 27.83
CA THR A 23 40.31 21.73 26.40
C THR A 23 41.56 21.34 25.57
N PRO A 24 41.44 20.47 24.53
CA PRO A 24 40.57 19.29 24.42
C PRO A 24 41.16 18.13 23.55
N ASP A 25 42.48 17.89 23.53
CA ASP A 25 43.12 16.95 22.57
C ASP A 25 43.78 15.72 23.22
N VAL A 26 43.38 14.50 22.83
CA VAL A 26 44.20 13.26 22.79
C VAL A 26 43.43 12.05 22.22
N ILE A 27 42.09 12.02 22.24
CA ILE A 27 41.30 10.96 21.57
C ILE A 27 41.21 11.23 20.05
N SER A 28 42.36 11.31 19.39
CA SER A 28 42.52 11.54 17.95
C SER A 28 43.19 10.37 17.22
N SER A 29 43.69 9.36 17.94
CA SER A 29 44.73 8.45 17.43
C SER A 29 44.38 6.94 17.31
N PHE A 30 43.44 6.36 18.05
CA PHE A 30 43.42 4.89 18.21
C PHE A 30 42.74 4.03 17.13
N PHE A 31 42.04 4.59 16.13
CA PHE A 31 41.48 3.80 15.01
C PHE A 31 41.91 4.21 13.60
N TYR A 32 43.13 4.76 13.48
CA TYR A 32 44.04 4.40 12.37
C TYR A 32 45.43 5.00 12.62
N PRO A 33 46.52 4.21 12.53
CA PRO A 33 47.88 4.71 12.38
C PRO A 33 48.10 5.44 11.05
N LYS A 34 49.22 6.18 10.94
CA LYS A 34 49.52 7.04 9.79
C LYS A 34 50.32 6.35 8.67
N ILE A 35 49.75 6.41 7.46
CA ILE A 35 50.40 6.72 6.16
C ILE A 35 51.51 5.78 5.67
N LYS A 36 51.26 5.07 4.55
CA LYS A 36 51.93 5.38 3.26
C LYS A 36 51.24 4.72 2.05
N SER A 37 50.54 5.56 1.29
CA SER A 37 50.52 5.60 -0.19
C SER A 37 51.01 4.36 -0.97
N SER A 38 50.17 3.32 -1.06
CA SER A 38 49.86 2.54 -2.28
C SER A 38 49.06 1.27 -1.92
N GLY A 39 47.73 1.23 -1.89
CA GLY A 39 46.68 2.25 -1.98
C GLY A 39 45.36 1.65 -1.45
N VAL A 40 44.32 2.47 -1.21
CA VAL A 40 42.99 2.11 -0.65
C VAL A 40 42.96 1.81 0.87
N ASP A 41 42.49 2.77 1.70
CA ASP A 41 41.63 2.53 2.91
C ASP A 41 41.23 3.84 3.64
N TYR A 42 39.94 4.03 4.02
CA TYR A 42 39.45 5.28 4.68
C TYR A 42 38.32 5.10 5.73
N GLN A 43 37.81 3.89 5.98
CA GLN A 43 36.47 3.70 6.60
C GLN A 43 36.39 3.52 8.14
N CYS A 44 37.46 3.10 8.84
CA CYS A 44 37.35 2.54 10.21
C CYS A 44 37.11 3.54 11.40
N LYS A 45 37.51 4.82 11.34
CA LYS A 45 37.46 5.72 12.54
C LYS A 45 36.06 6.14 13.02
N ARG A 46 35.04 6.16 12.17
CA ARG A 46 33.71 6.72 12.49
C ARG A 46 32.87 5.80 13.40
N TYR A 47 33.26 4.54 13.47
CA TYR A 47 32.54 3.44 14.11
C TYR A 47 32.51 3.55 15.65
N ASP A 48 33.56 4.13 16.24
CA ASP A 48 33.84 4.02 17.69
C ASP A 48 33.06 5.03 18.56
N GLN A 49 32.72 6.22 18.03
CA GLN A 49 31.94 7.23 18.77
C GLN A 49 30.46 6.88 18.92
N ASN A 50 29.85 6.26 17.90
CA ASN A 50 28.42 5.95 17.91
C ASN A 50 28.08 4.90 18.97
N ARG A 51 28.98 3.93 19.17
CA ARG A 51 28.87 2.86 20.17
C ARG A 51 28.76 3.40 21.60
N ALA A 52 29.46 4.49 21.92
CA ALA A 52 29.39 5.14 23.23
C ALA A 52 28.07 5.90 23.47
N LYS A 53 27.42 6.39 22.41
CA LYS A 53 26.15 7.15 22.51
C LYS A 53 24.94 6.23 22.73
N GLU A 54 24.89 5.09 22.05
CA GLU A 54 23.80 4.11 22.22
C GLU A 54 23.80 3.53 23.65
N LEU A 55 24.97 3.17 24.19
CA LEU A 55 25.13 2.71 25.58
C LEU A 55 24.57 3.68 26.63
N TRP A 56 24.49 4.97 26.31
CA TRP A 56 23.95 6.01 27.19
C TRP A 56 22.43 6.12 27.13
N GLN A 57 21.85 6.09 25.93
CA GLN A 57 20.41 6.17 25.71
C GLN A 57 19.67 4.94 26.29
N THR A 58 20.25 3.74 26.12
CA THR A 58 19.69 2.50 26.67
C THR A 58 19.63 2.50 28.19
N LYS A 59 20.57 3.18 28.87
CA LYS A 59 20.62 3.19 30.34
C LYS A 59 19.50 4.04 30.97
N ILE A 60 19.21 5.21 30.39
CA ILE A 60 18.13 6.09 30.87
C ILE A 60 16.77 5.45 30.63
N LYS A 61 16.55 4.88 29.43
CA LYS A 61 15.31 4.17 29.10
C LYS A 61 15.03 3.01 30.07
N ASN A 62 16.05 2.25 30.44
CA ASN A 62 15.91 1.12 31.36
C ASN A 62 15.64 1.54 32.83
N GLU A 63 16.13 2.69 33.31
CA GLU A 63 15.79 3.17 34.67
C GLU A 63 14.35 3.68 34.78
N ILE A 64 13.79 4.24 33.71
CA ILE A 64 12.40 4.73 33.67
C ILE A 64 11.39 3.59 33.53
N GLN A 65 11.74 2.53 32.78
CA GLN A 65 10.79 1.46 32.41
C GLN A 65 10.91 0.20 33.31
N SER A 66 11.80 0.17 34.31
CA SER A 66 11.95 -1.00 35.20
C SER A 66 10.90 -1.05 36.32
N HIS A 67 10.27 -2.21 36.52
CA HIS A 67 9.21 -2.42 37.52
C HIS A 67 9.70 -2.49 38.99
N ASN A 68 10.97 -2.16 39.28
CA ASN A 68 11.57 -2.29 40.61
C ASN A 68 12.19 -0.97 41.15
N VAL A 69 11.84 0.19 40.59
CA VAL A 69 12.37 1.49 41.02
C VAL A 69 11.27 2.56 41.06
N SER A 70 11.16 3.32 42.17
CA SER A 70 10.26 4.46 42.28
C SER A 70 10.83 5.73 41.65
N ILE A 71 10.01 6.42 40.85
CA ILE A 71 10.35 7.69 40.18
C ILE A 71 10.21 8.86 41.18
N THR A 72 11.14 9.84 41.13
CA THR A 72 11.18 11.04 41.99
C THR A 72 11.79 12.24 41.25
N ASP A 73 11.32 13.45 41.55
CA ASP A 73 11.66 14.70 40.82
C ASP A 73 13.15 15.06 40.83
N ASP A 74 13.85 14.77 41.94
CA ASP A 74 15.29 14.99 42.08
C ASP A 74 16.10 14.20 41.04
N ARG A 75 15.62 12.99 40.65
CA ARG A 75 16.29 12.16 39.63
C ARG A 75 16.06 12.67 38.22
N LEU A 76 14.84 13.12 37.89
CA LEU A 76 14.52 13.69 36.57
C LEU A 76 15.33 14.98 36.31
N SER A 77 15.40 15.85 37.33
CA SER A 77 16.19 17.08 37.30
C SER A 77 17.69 16.81 37.13
N PHE A 78 18.22 15.77 37.79
CA PHE A 78 19.61 15.34 37.64
C PHE A 78 19.96 14.90 36.21
N TRP A 79 19.08 14.14 35.55
CA TRP A 79 19.30 13.68 34.17
C TRP A 79 19.20 14.81 33.15
N THR A 80 18.20 15.70 33.27
CA THR A 80 18.04 16.86 32.36
C THR A 80 19.24 17.81 32.44
N GLY A 81 19.79 18.02 33.64
CA GLY A 81 20.99 18.84 33.84
C GLY A 81 22.30 18.19 33.34
N LYS A 82 22.31 16.86 33.13
CA LYS A 82 23.48 16.09 32.66
C LYS A 82 23.59 16.04 31.15
N ASP A 83 22.48 15.78 30.46
CA ASP A 83 22.40 15.90 29.00
C ASP A 83 20.96 16.31 28.59
N PRO A 84 20.71 17.61 28.34
CA PRO A 84 19.39 18.09 27.95
C PRO A 84 18.93 17.57 26.58
N ASP A 85 19.87 17.32 25.65
CA ASP A 85 19.54 16.76 24.34
C ASP A 85 19.20 15.27 24.47
N ALA A 86 19.83 14.51 25.38
CA ALA A 86 19.43 13.14 25.68
C ALA A 86 18.09 13.05 26.42
N TYR A 87 17.82 13.97 27.37
CA TYR A 87 16.55 14.00 28.09
C TYR A 87 15.38 14.41 27.18
N ALA A 88 15.57 15.35 26.25
CA ALA A 88 14.55 15.73 25.26
C ALA A 88 14.15 14.58 24.33
N GLN A 89 15.01 13.59 24.09
CA GLN A 89 14.66 12.39 23.30
C GLN A 89 13.81 11.42 24.11
N VAL A 90 14.01 11.39 25.44
CA VAL A 90 13.22 10.58 26.34
C VAL A 90 11.83 11.20 26.51
N VAL A 91 11.71 12.52 26.60
CA VAL A 91 10.40 13.20 26.57
C VAL A 91 9.72 13.05 25.21
N GLU A 92 10.46 13.10 24.08
CA GLU A 92 9.93 12.66 22.78
C GLU A 92 9.35 11.24 22.90
N LEU A 93 10.11 10.27 23.45
CA LEU A 93 9.76 8.85 23.55
C LEU A 93 8.61 8.51 24.52
N GLU A 94 8.40 9.25 25.60
CA GLU A 94 7.32 8.95 26.56
C GLU A 94 5.95 9.44 26.05
N PHE A 95 5.91 10.57 25.31
CA PHE A 95 4.74 10.97 24.52
C PHE A 95 4.46 10.01 23.34
N GLU A 96 5.38 9.11 22.99
CA GLU A 96 5.13 8.00 22.06
C GLU A 96 4.45 6.79 22.74
N HIS A 97 4.31 6.73 24.08
CA HIS A 97 4.05 5.46 24.82
C HIS A 97 3.00 5.45 25.96
N HIS A 98 2.39 6.55 26.40
CA HIS A 98 1.33 6.54 27.46
C HIS A 98 0.09 7.40 27.09
N ASN A 99 -1.10 7.00 27.57
CA ASN A 99 -2.41 7.59 27.22
C ASN A 99 -3.13 8.28 28.40
N THR A 100 -2.42 8.83 29.40
CA THR A 100 -3.06 9.55 30.53
C THR A 100 -2.44 10.94 30.76
N PRO A 101 -3.23 12.05 30.74
CA PRO A 101 -2.70 13.42 30.79
C PRO A 101 -1.84 13.78 32.01
N ARG A 102 -1.96 13.02 33.11
CA ARG A 102 -1.30 13.33 34.39
C ARG A 102 0.21 13.02 34.41
N TYR A 103 0.72 12.30 33.42
CA TYR A 103 2.16 11.99 33.27
C TYR A 103 2.90 12.98 32.35
N GLU A 104 2.20 13.71 31.49
CA GLU A 104 2.77 14.54 30.42
C GLU A 104 3.41 15.84 30.95
N GLU A 105 2.72 16.58 31.83
CA GLU A 105 3.22 17.84 32.39
C GLU A 105 4.51 17.64 33.22
N MET A 106 4.57 16.55 33.98
CA MET A 106 5.70 16.19 34.85
C MET A 106 6.99 15.92 34.07
N LEU A 107 6.89 15.54 32.79
CA LEU A 107 8.03 15.27 31.90
C LEU A 107 8.54 16.51 31.15
N ILE A 108 7.67 17.49 30.85
CA ILE A 108 7.99 18.67 30.04
C ILE A 108 8.65 19.80 30.86
N GLU A 109 8.20 20.02 32.11
CA GLU A 109 8.64 21.15 32.94
C GLU A 109 10.18 21.27 33.12
N PRO A 110 10.96 20.17 33.32
CA PRO A 110 12.42 20.24 33.45
C PRO A 110 13.15 20.76 32.20
N LEU A 111 12.62 20.54 31.00
CA LEU A 111 13.22 21.02 29.75
C LEU A 111 13.05 22.53 29.57
N ALA A 112 11.88 23.07 29.91
CA ALA A 112 11.60 24.51 29.82
C ALA A 112 12.52 25.32 30.77
N LYS A 113 12.68 24.85 32.02
CA LYS A 113 13.62 25.45 33.00
C LYS A 113 15.07 25.40 32.50
N THR A 114 15.44 24.38 31.72
CA THR A 114 16.79 24.22 31.15
C THR A 114 17.04 25.09 29.92
N TRP A 115 16.04 25.30 29.05
CA TRP A 115 16.13 26.20 27.88
C TRP A 115 16.29 27.68 28.26
N LEU A 116 15.69 28.08 29.38
CA LEU A 116 15.73 29.45 29.90
C LEU A 116 17.10 29.84 30.49
N ASN A 117 17.85 28.87 31.02
CA ASN A 117 19.04 29.12 31.85
C ASN A 117 20.35 29.07 31.02
N LYS A 118 21.06 30.21 30.93
CA LYS A 118 22.01 30.52 29.84
C LYS A 118 23.38 29.80 29.84
N LYS A 119 23.64 28.84 30.74
CA LYS A 119 25.02 28.36 31.01
C LYS A 119 25.47 27.11 30.24
N ASN A 120 24.58 26.41 29.52
CA ASN A 120 24.88 25.17 28.81
C ASN A 120 24.79 25.33 27.28
N ASP A 121 25.45 24.43 26.53
CA ASP A 121 25.33 24.38 25.06
C ASP A 121 23.99 23.78 24.63
N LEU A 122 23.06 24.66 24.27
CA LEU A 122 21.69 24.31 23.88
C LEU A 122 21.52 24.16 22.37
N ASN A 123 22.58 24.17 21.55
CA ASN A 123 22.45 24.10 20.08
C ASN A 123 21.75 22.81 19.61
N ARG A 124 21.93 21.71 20.34
CA ARG A 124 21.23 20.44 20.08
C ARG A 124 19.76 20.48 20.49
N LEU A 125 19.42 21.09 21.63
CA LEU A 125 18.03 21.30 22.04
C LEU A 125 17.29 22.31 21.13
N ALA A 126 17.99 23.33 20.63
CA ALA A 126 17.45 24.27 19.63
C ALA A 126 17.10 23.56 18.31
N SER A 127 17.97 22.63 17.87
CA SER A 127 17.70 21.75 16.74
C SER A 127 16.49 20.82 16.99
N ARG A 128 16.27 20.39 18.25
CA ARG A 128 15.08 19.64 18.68
C ARG A 128 13.79 20.46 18.59
N LEU A 129 13.79 21.70 19.05
CA LEU A 129 12.61 22.57 19.02
C LEU A 129 12.27 22.99 17.59
N LYS A 130 13.26 23.25 16.73
CA LYS A 130 13.04 23.39 15.27
C LYS A 130 12.36 22.14 14.71
N LYS A 131 12.80 20.94 15.14
CA LYS A 131 12.19 19.67 14.75
C LYS A 131 10.75 19.49 15.26
N TRP A 132 10.35 20.02 16.41
CA TRP A 132 8.98 19.84 16.92
C TRP A 132 7.97 20.89 16.37
N LEU A 133 8.41 22.12 16.10
CA LEU A 133 7.58 23.22 15.58
C LEU A 133 7.00 22.97 14.18
N LEU A 134 7.75 22.20 13.40
CA LEU A 134 7.32 21.69 12.13
C LEU A 134 6.11 20.73 12.40
N PRO A 135 4.91 21.00 11.85
CA PRO A 135 3.71 20.20 12.16
C PRO A 135 3.90 18.70 11.92
N THR A 136 3.38 17.86 12.81
CA THR A 136 3.51 16.41 12.63
C THR A 136 2.43 15.91 11.66
N HIS A 137 2.81 15.44 10.48
CA HIS A 137 1.85 14.89 9.52
C HIS A 137 1.41 13.49 9.93
N SER A 138 0.11 13.31 10.21
CA SER A 138 -0.49 11.98 10.29
C SER A 138 -0.23 11.25 8.98
N VAL A 139 0.44 10.09 9.06
CA VAL A 139 0.81 9.26 7.91
C VAL A 139 -0.44 8.81 7.12
N ASN A 140 -1.60 8.87 7.75
CA ASN A 140 -2.86 8.30 7.25
C ASN A 140 -3.84 9.35 6.67
N SER A 141 -3.52 10.66 6.67
CA SER A 141 -4.37 11.68 6.01
C SER A 141 -3.81 12.07 4.63
N PRO A 142 -4.43 11.65 3.51
CA PRO A 142 -3.81 11.69 2.18
C PRO A 142 -3.65 13.09 1.58
N GLU A 143 -4.47 14.05 1.97
CA GLU A 143 -4.32 15.43 1.52
C GLU A 143 -3.01 16.07 2.06
N ASN A 144 -2.47 15.62 3.20
CA ASN A 144 -1.34 16.29 3.89
C ASN A 144 0.03 16.09 3.22
N ARG A 145 0.16 15.23 2.19
CA ARG A 145 1.42 15.12 1.42
C ARG A 145 1.69 16.29 0.49
N LYS A 146 0.83 17.32 0.47
CA LYS A 146 1.25 18.64 0.04
C LYS A 146 2.35 19.22 0.93
N TYR A 147 2.76 18.58 2.04
CA TYR A 147 3.47 19.30 3.08
C TYR A 147 4.72 18.68 3.73
N THR A 148 5.06 17.40 3.58
CA THR A 148 6.32 16.84 4.16
C THR A 148 7.55 17.60 3.69
N ASP A 149 7.56 17.93 2.41
CA ASP A 149 8.44 18.92 1.82
C ASP A 149 7.65 20.18 1.49
N PHE A 150 7.47 20.98 2.53
CA PHE A 150 7.47 22.42 2.37
C PHE A 150 8.88 22.93 2.03
N LYS A 151 9.42 22.39 0.93
CA LYS A 151 10.77 22.60 0.38
C LYS A 151 11.87 22.62 1.44
N GLY A 152 12.45 21.46 1.74
CA GLY A 152 13.71 21.36 2.47
C GLY A 152 13.63 21.64 3.97
N HIS A 153 12.44 21.96 4.50
CA HIS A 153 12.18 21.83 5.93
C HIS A 153 11.37 20.55 6.13
N PRO A 154 11.99 19.49 6.67
CA PRO A 154 11.37 18.17 6.76
C PRO A 154 10.30 18.19 7.84
N ILE A 155 9.05 18.30 7.41
CA ILE A 155 7.90 18.41 8.29
C ILE A 155 7.66 17.03 8.94
N PRO A 156 7.93 16.84 10.25
CA PRO A 156 8.13 15.55 10.88
C PRO A 156 6.96 14.62 10.73
N MET A 157 7.25 13.33 10.72
CA MET A 157 6.23 12.30 10.80
C MET A 157 5.53 12.37 12.15
N LYS A 158 4.19 12.41 12.12
CA LYS A 158 3.36 12.02 13.25
C LYS A 158 3.38 10.51 13.32
N LYS A 159 4.35 9.99 14.06
CA LYS A 159 4.46 8.58 14.41
C LYS A 159 3.33 8.10 15.32
N TYR A 160 2.74 8.98 16.15
CA TYR A 160 1.70 8.63 17.14
C TYR A 160 0.66 9.74 17.31
N ASP A 161 -0.59 9.40 17.69
CA ASP A 161 -1.66 10.40 17.72
C ASP A 161 -1.48 11.59 18.70
N PRO A 162 -0.79 11.45 19.85
CA PRO A 162 -0.40 12.58 20.70
C PRO A 162 0.60 13.56 20.06
N GLN A 163 1.32 13.22 18.98
CA GLN A 163 2.47 14.01 18.53
C GLN A 163 2.14 15.42 17.99
N ILE A 164 0.88 15.74 17.70
CA ILE A 164 0.42 17.13 17.46
C ILE A 164 0.63 18.00 18.71
N GLN A 165 0.54 17.40 19.90
CA GLN A 165 0.79 18.07 21.17
C GLN A 165 2.27 18.41 21.36
N LEU A 166 3.21 17.68 20.72
CA LEU A 166 4.63 18.07 20.71
C LEU A 166 4.86 19.36 19.91
N SER A 167 4.11 19.60 18.84
CA SER A 167 4.15 20.88 18.11
C SER A 167 3.62 22.03 18.96
N ALA A 168 2.53 21.82 19.69
CA ALA A 168 2.01 22.80 20.66
C ALA A 168 3.00 23.04 21.83
N ALA A 169 3.61 21.97 22.35
CA ALA A 169 4.66 22.06 23.38
C ALA A 169 5.89 22.83 22.87
N ALA A 170 6.25 22.71 21.59
CA ALA A 170 7.38 23.42 21.00
C ALA A 170 7.12 24.92 20.79
N ILE A 171 5.90 25.28 20.38
CA ILE A 171 5.46 26.69 20.35
C ILE A 171 5.51 27.26 21.78
N SER A 172 5.02 26.49 22.76
CA SER A 172 5.05 26.87 24.18
C SER A 172 6.48 27.09 24.71
N ILE A 173 7.40 26.15 24.47
CA ILE A 173 8.81 26.26 24.91
C ILE A 173 9.57 27.38 24.15
N LEU A 174 9.34 27.57 22.84
CA LEU A 174 9.98 28.64 22.07
C LEU A 174 9.47 30.03 22.46
N SER A 175 8.18 30.17 22.83
CA SER A 175 7.57 31.46 23.21
C SER A 175 8.31 32.18 24.35
N GLN A 176 8.94 31.42 25.25
CA GLN A 176 9.71 31.93 26.38
C GLN A 176 11.02 32.63 25.95
N ARG A 177 11.53 32.36 24.73
CA ARG A 177 12.74 32.98 24.18
C ARG A 177 12.82 32.85 22.64
N PRO A 178 12.20 33.77 21.86
CA PRO A 178 12.23 33.75 20.39
C PRO A 178 13.63 33.96 19.78
N LYS A 179 13.84 33.50 18.53
CA LYS A 179 15.12 33.62 17.79
C LYS A 179 14.94 33.73 16.27
N PRO A 180 15.54 34.72 15.57
CA PRO A 180 15.37 34.92 14.12
C PRO A 180 15.66 33.70 13.25
N ASP A 181 16.59 32.84 13.66
CA ASP A 181 16.98 31.58 13.00
C ASP A 181 15.80 30.59 12.78
N PHE A 182 14.61 30.86 13.33
CA PHE A 182 13.39 30.07 13.18
C PHE A 182 12.40 30.67 12.16
N LEU A 183 12.60 31.89 11.65
CA LEU A 183 11.67 32.57 10.73
C LEU A 183 11.48 31.81 9.42
N GLU A 184 12.57 31.35 8.81
CA GLU A 184 12.55 30.46 7.66
C GLU A 184 11.78 29.15 7.96
N THR A 185 11.93 28.63 9.19
CA THR A 185 11.21 27.42 9.62
C THR A 185 9.71 27.69 9.72
N LEU A 186 9.30 28.82 10.29
CA LEU A 186 7.89 29.21 10.42
C LEU A 186 7.24 29.52 9.06
N ALA A 187 7.97 30.18 8.15
CA ALA A 187 7.49 30.47 6.79
C ALA A 187 7.16 29.19 6.03
N ARG A 188 8.02 28.18 6.19
CA ARG A 188 7.82 26.85 5.60
C ARG A 188 6.80 25.99 6.35
N CYS A 189 6.22 26.45 7.46
CA CYS A 189 5.14 25.73 8.15
C CYS A 189 3.74 26.31 7.89
N TYR A 190 3.60 27.34 7.03
CA TYR A 190 2.41 28.18 7.07
C TYR A 190 1.12 27.55 6.51
N GLU A 191 1.04 27.20 5.21
CA GLU A 191 -0.20 26.56 4.64
C GLU A 191 -0.53 25.23 5.36
N LEU A 192 0.46 24.70 6.05
CA LEU A 192 0.52 23.40 6.66
C LEU A 192 -0.38 23.24 7.88
N LEU A 193 -0.62 24.34 8.57
CA LEU A 193 -1.46 24.40 9.75
C LEU A 193 -2.92 24.77 9.39
N GLU A 194 -3.19 25.14 8.13
CA GLU A 194 -4.56 25.38 7.61
C GLU A 194 -5.43 24.12 7.58
N ARG A 195 -4.86 22.92 7.80
CA ARG A 195 -5.57 21.62 7.82
C ARG A 195 -6.10 21.23 9.20
N TYR A 196 -6.00 22.16 10.14
CA TYR A 196 -6.92 22.29 11.27
C TYR A 196 -7.63 23.62 10.98
N GLU A 197 -8.87 23.55 10.49
CA GLU A 197 -9.39 24.47 9.45
C GLU A 197 -9.71 25.93 9.88
N SER A 198 -8.69 26.66 10.32
CA SER A 198 -8.52 28.11 10.10
C SER A 198 -7.09 28.55 10.47
N PRO A 199 -6.40 29.39 9.66
CA PRO A 199 -5.01 29.81 9.90
C PRO A 199 -4.71 30.64 11.17
N ASP A 200 -5.69 30.98 12.01
CA ASP A 200 -5.56 32.08 12.98
C ASP A 200 -4.99 31.76 14.37
N GLN A 201 -4.98 30.51 14.86
CA GLN A 201 -5.00 30.29 16.32
C GLN A 201 -3.67 30.03 17.08
N ASN A 202 -2.54 29.70 16.45
CA ASN A 202 -1.26 29.51 17.20
C ASN A 202 -0.04 30.22 16.60
N ILE A 203 0.22 30.12 15.28
CA ILE A 203 1.37 30.83 14.66
C ILE A 203 1.16 32.35 14.55
N GLY A 204 -0.07 32.81 14.30
CA GLY A 204 -0.39 34.24 14.25
C GLY A 204 -0.09 34.99 15.56
N ILE A 205 -0.22 34.32 16.71
CA ILE A 205 0.12 34.89 18.01
C ILE A 205 1.64 34.98 18.18
N LEU A 206 2.39 33.93 17.82
CA LEU A 206 3.85 33.89 17.86
C LEU A 206 4.49 34.98 16.98
N MET A 207 3.96 35.21 15.77
CA MET A 207 4.48 36.22 14.85
C MET A 207 4.18 37.66 15.31
N ARG A 208 2.95 37.94 15.78
CA ARG A 208 2.54 39.29 16.20
C ARG A 208 3.14 39.73 17.54
N TRP A 209 3.27 38.83 18.52
CA TRP A 209 3.69 39.18 19.89
C TRP A 209 5.10 38.69 20.26
N GLY A 210 5.66 37.71 19.53
CA GLY A 210 6.99 37.17 19.77
C GLY A 210 8.09 37.74 18.86
N TYR A 211 7.83 37.84 17.55
CA TYR A 211 8.81 38.33 16.56
C TYR A 211 8.62 39.80 16.16
N THR A 212 7.37 40.27 16.01
CA THR A 212 7.00 41.65 15.59
C THR A 212 7.48 42.02 14.18
N GLU A 213 7.10 43.20 13.67
CA GLU A 213 7.42 43.69 12.30
C GLU A 213 8.93 43.82 12.01
N LYS A 214 9.80 43.76 13.03
CA LYS A 214 11.26 43.94 12.91
C LYS A 214 11.99 42.88 12.07
N VAL A 215 11.27 41.84 11.64
CA VAL A 215 11.79 40.73 10.82
C VAL A 215 11.41 40.85 9.33
N LEU A 216 10.75 41.95 8.93
CA LEU A 216 10.30 42.15 7.55
C LEU A 216 11.47 42.28 6.57
N ASP A 217 12.52 43.05 6.88
CA ASP A 217 13.71 43.15 6.02
C ASP A 217 14.49 41.83 5.92
N ASP A 218 14.47 41.00 6.97
CA ASP A 218 15.00 39.64 6.94
C ASP A 218 14.13 38.74 6.03
N LEU A 219 12.81 38.87 6.08
CA LEU A 219 11.87 38.13 5.22
C LEU A 219 11.94 38.59 3.75
N TYR A 220 12.15 39.88 3.48
CA TYR A 220 12.41 40.40 2.13
C TYR A 220 13.80 40.00 1.62
N SER A 221 14.84 40.06 2.46
CA SER A 221 16.15 39.50 2.14
C SER A 221 16.07 37.99 1.89
N LEU A 222 15.24 37.26 2.64
CA LEU A 222 14.98 35.84 2.43
C LEU A 222 14.21 35.61 1.11
N ALA A 223 13.33 36.53 0.72
CA ALA A 223 12.63 36.52 -0.57
C ALA A 223 13.54 36.92 -1.76
N GLU A 224 14.53 37.78 -1.58
CA GLU A 224 15.52 38.19 -2.58
C GLU A 224 16.72 37.23 -2.70
N GLN A 225 17.05 36.53 -1.61
CA GLN A 225 18.00 35.39 -1.60
C GLN A 225 17.33 34.09 -2.06
N SER A 226 16.00 33.97 -1.87
CA SER A 226 15.20 32.80 -2.27
C SER A 226 14.06 33.13 -3.24
N PRO A 227 14.25 33.93 -4.31
CA PRO A 227 13.18 34.32 -5.24
C PRO A 227 12.70 33.11 -6.08
N SER A 228 13.48 32.04 -6.08
CA SER A 228 13.20 30.73 -6.68
C SER A 228 12.41 29.81 -5.74
N ASP A 229 12.48 30.06 -4.43
CA ASP A 229 11.71 29.29 -3.48
C ASP A 229 10.28 29.82 -3.45
N ALA A 230 9.50 29.56 -4.48
CA ALA A 230 8.08 29.95 -4.60
C ALA A 230 7.19 29.52 -3.41
N ARG A 231 7.70 28.73 -2.45
CA ARG A 231 6.93 28.18 -1.33
C ARG A 231 7.40 28.68 0.01
N LEU A 232 8.70 28.86 0.20
CA LEU A 232 9.21 29.81 1.17
C LEU A 232 8.68 31.20 0.83
N LEU A 233 8.67 31.65 -0.42
CA LEU A 233 8.03 32.88 -0.90
C LEU A 233 6.52 32.85 -0.69
N LYS A 234 5.79 31.79 -1.04
CA LYS A 234 4.35 31.74 -0.72
C LYS A 234 4.15 31.75 0.80
N GLY A 235 5.04 31.14 1.58
CA GLY A 235 5.06 31.10 3.04
C GLY A 235 5.56 32.40 3.71
N VAL A 236 6.43 33.15 3.04
CA VAL A 236 7.02 34.44 3.42
C VAL A 236 6.02 35.50 3.05
N CYS A 237 5.49 35.52 1.83
CA CYS A 237 4.26 36.20 1.50
C CYS A 237 3.20 35.84 2.53
N ARG A 238 2.92 34.57 2.86
CA ARG A 238 1.89 34.20 3.85
C ARG A 238 2.21 34.58 5.31
N LEU A 239 3.47 34.67 5.73
CA LEU A 239 3.86 35.25 7.03
C LEU A 239 3.77 36.78 6.99
N VAL A 240 4.15 37.39 5.88
CA VAL A 240 3.86 38.80 5.55
C VAL A 240 2.34 39.02 5.45
N ASP A 241 1.58 37.97 5.12
CA ASP A 241 0.11 37.96 5.07
C ASP A 241 -0.50 37.69 6.45
N CYS A 242 0.25 37.20 7.44
CA CYS A 242 -0.15 37.30 8.86
C CYS A 242 -0.25 38.76 9.32
N PHE A 243 0.34 39.66 8.52
CA PHE A 243 0.26 41.11 8.60
C PHE A 243 -0.51 41.74 7.39
N ARG A 244 -1.19 40.96 6.52
CA ARG A 244 -1.52 41.35 5.10
C ARG A 244 -2.33 42.64 4.93
N VAL A 245 -1.92 43.44 3.94
CA VAL A 245 -2.83 44.29 3.12
C VAL A 245 -2.33 44.40 1.66
N GLY A 246 -3.01 43.78 0.70
CA GLY A 246 -2.97 44.16 -0.73
C GLY A 246 -1.76 43.74 -1.60
N LEU A 247 -1.60 44.49 -2.69
CA LEU A 247 -0.67 44.39 -3.83
C LEU A 247 0.81 43.99 -3.54
N THR A 248 1.27 42.92 -4.20
CA THR A 248 2.55 42.85 -5.00
C THR A 248 3.82 43.33 -4.22
N PRO A 249 4.85 44.04 -4.76
CA PRO A 249 5.51 44.13 -6.08
C PRO A 249 6.99 43.65 -6.01
N ASN A 250 7.92 44.05 -6.89
CA ASN A 250 8.08 43.69 -8.32
C ASN A 250 9.59 43.73 -8.66
N LEU A 251 10.18 42.69 -9.27
CA LEU A 251 11.61 42.65 -9.61
C LEU A 251 11.87 42.12 -11.04
N GLU A 252 11.78 43.05 -12.00
CA GLU A 252 12.22 42.86 -13.38
C GLU A 252 13.76 42.89 -13.46
N ARG A 253 14.38 41.95 -14.19
CA ARG A 253 15.39 42.31 -15.21
C ARG A 253 15.75 41.17 -16.17
N ALA A 254 16.12 41.59 -17.37
CA ALA A 254 16.26 40.78 -18.58
C ALA A 254 17.08 39.50 -18.41
N LEU A 255 16.52 38.41 -18.95
CA LEU A 255 17.23 37.16 -19.23
C LEU A 255 18.43 37.47 -20.13
N SER A 256 19.64 37.04 -19.75
CA SER A 256 20.74 37.00 -20.71
C SER A 256 20.48 35.88 -21.74
N GLU A 257 20.95 36.03 -22.98
CA GLU A 257 20.85 34.97 -23.99
C GLU A 257 21.48 33.65 -23.47
N LYS A 258 22.54 33.78 -22.66
CA LYS A 258 23.23 32.67 -21.99
C LYS A 258 22.38 31.93 -20.96
N ASP A 259 21.40 32.60 -20.35
CA ASP A 259 20.44 31.99 -19.41
C ASP A 259 19.21 31.42 -20.12
N MET A 260 18.88 31.93 -21.31
CA MET A 260 17.90 31.29 -22.21
C MET A 260 18.49 30.01 -22.83
N GLU A 261 19.76 30.02 -23.26
CA GLU A 261 20.50 28.81 -23.66
C GLU A 261 20.60 27.82 -22.50
N LYS A 262 20.95 28.26 -21.29
CA LYS A 262 20.96 27.36 -20.12
C LYS A 262 19.58 26.78 -19.80
N ARG A 263 18.49 27.55 -19.88
CA ARG A 263 17.14 27.00 -19.73
C ARG A 263 16.83 25.96 -20.80
N ALA A 264 17.13 26.26 -22.07
CA ALA A 264 16.96 25.31 -23.17
C ALA A 264 17.81 24.04 -23.01
N THR A 265 18.99 24.14 -22.38
CA THR A 265 19.88 22.99 -22.10
C THR A 265 19.43 22.19 -20.87
N ILE A 266 18.84 22.84 -19.86
CA ILE A 266 18.40 22.22 -18.60
C ILE A 266 17.01 21.59 -18.73
N GLU A 267 16.12 22.15 -19.55
CA GLU A 267 14.82 21.54 -19.89
C GLU A 267 14.96 20.33 -20.85
N GLN A 268 16.16 20.11 -21.44
CA GLN A 268 16.43 19.02 -22.40
C GLN A 268 16.89 17.68 -21.80
N TYR A 269 17.17 17.57 -20.49
CA TYR A 269 17.67 16.32 -19.90
C TYR A 269 17.01 16.00 -18.55
N ASP A 270 16.32 14.87 -18.47
CA ASP A 270 15.87 14.25 -17.22
C ASP A 270 17.06 13.50 -16.55
N PRO A 271 17.73 14.05 -15.50
CA PRO A 271 19.11 13.64 -15.22
C PRO A 271 19.23 12.37 -14.36
N ILE A 272 18.17 11.98 -13.65
CA ILE A 272 18.30 11.08 -12.48
C ILE A 272 18.65 9.64 -12.89
N PHE A 273 18.02 9.12 -13.94
CA PHE A 273 18.36 7.79 -14.46
C PHE A 273 19.56 7.83 -15.41
N ASN A 274 19.81 8.95 -16.09
CA ASN A 274 20.99 9.12 -16.96
C ASN A 274 22.33 8.99 -16.20
N VAL A 275 22.35 9.33 -14.89
CA VAL A 275 23.48 9.10 -13.98
C VAL A 275 23.79 7.60 -13.76
N PHE A 276 22.84 6.70 -14.00
CA PHE A 276 23.04 5.25 -13.93
C PHE A 276 23.10 4.60 -15.31
N ILE A 277 22.16 4.93 -16.21
CA ILE A 277 22.04 4.34 -17.55
C ILE A 277 23.29 4.57 -18.40
N ASN A 278 23.87 5.77 -18.41
CA ASN A 278 25.03 6.05 -19.27
C ASN A 278 26.28 5.29 -18.79
N PRO A 279 26.64 5.30 -17.49
CA PRO A 279 27.69 4.41 -16.99
C PRO A 279 27.44 2.92 -17.26
N ILE A 280 26.21 2.42 -17.08
CA ILE A 280 25.87 1.01 -17.38
C ILE A 280 26.13 0.69 -18.87
N ARG A 281 25.60 1.51 -19.78
CA ARG A 281 25.83 1.38 -21.24
C ARG A 281 27.31 1.44 -21.60
N ASN A 282 28.09 2.27 -20.91
CA ASN A 282 29.53 2.42 -21.12
C ASN A 282 30.38 1.36 -20.37
N GLN A 283 29.76 0.48 -19.56
CA GLN A 283 30.43 -0.47 -18.66
C GLN A 283 31.36 0.21 -17.63
N GLU A 284 31.01 1.43 -17.22
CA GLU A 284 31.69 2.19 -16.17
C GLU A 284 31.19 1.79 -14.78
N ARG A 285 32.07 1.89 -13.78
CA ARG A 285 31.78 1.52 -12.39
C ARG A 285 30.89 2.56 -11.69
N LEU A 286 29.76 2.12 -11.14
CA LEU A 286 28.78 2.96 -10.43
C LEU A 286 29.18 3.26 -8.97
N LEU A 287 29.74 2.28 -8.27
CA LEU A 287 30.02 2.31 -6.82
C LEU A 287 31.49 2.68 -6.54
N ILE A 288 31.91 3.86 -7.00
CA ILE A 288 33.20 4.47 -6.69
C ILE A 288 33.03 5.40 -5.48
N GLY A 289 34.00 5.45 -4.55
CA GLY A 289 33.94 6.09 -3.22
C GLY A 289 33.53 7.57 -3.08
N ASP A 290 33.28 8.30 -4.18
CA ASP A 290 32.72 9.67 -4.21
C ASP A 290 31.57 9.83 -5.23
N SER A 291 31.04 8.72 -5.76
CA SER A 291 29.89 8.67 -6.70
C SER A 291 28.60 9.18 -6.04
N PRO A 292 27.62 9.72 -6.80
CA PRO A 292 26.28 10.01 -6.29
C PRO A 292 25.63 8.83 -5.55
N ALA A 293 25.98 7.60 -5.91
CA ALA A 293 25.53 6.38 -5.25
C ALA A 293 26.12 6.19 -3.82
N VAL A 294 27.29 6.75 -3.50
CA VAL A 294 28.01 6.51 -2.23
C VAL A 294 27.49 7.36 -1.05
N ASN A 295 26.66 8.36 -1.30
CA ASN A 295 25.85 8.99 -0.24
C ASN A 295 24.60 8.15 0.14
N GLY A 296 24.55 6.88 -0.25
CA GLY A 296 23.47 5.94 0.10
C GLY A 296 22.17 6.14 -0.68
N ASN A 297 22.19 6.96 -1.73
CA ASN A 297 21.01 7.28 -2.52
C ASN A 297 20.95 6.42 -3.80
N TYR A 298 20.69 5.13 -3.61
CA TYR A 298 20.48 4.17 -4.71
C TYR A 298 19.10 4.28 -5.39
N HIS A 299 18.29 5.27 -5.00
CA HIS A 299 16.89 5.37 -5.39
C HIS A 299 16.73 5.38 -6.92
N GLY A 300 16.02 4.38 -7.44
CA GLY A 300 15.79 4.24 -8.89
C GLY A 300 16.68 3.18 -9.55
N LEU A 301 17.79 2.78 -8.92
CA LEU A 301 18.70 1.78 -9.51
C LEU A 301 18.04 0.39 -9.65
N ALA A 302 17.10 0.04 -8.76
CA ALA A 302 16.30 -1.18 -8.87
C ALA A 302 15.42 -1.26 -10.13
N TYR A 303 14.92 -0.14 -10.63
CA TYR A 303 14.10 -0.09 -11.85
C TYR A 303 14.91 -0.49 -13.10
N LEU A 304 16.22 -0.30 -13.05
CA LEU A 304 17.13 -0.65 -14.15
C LEU A 304 17.55 -2.13 -14.12
N ALA A 305 17.38 -2.84 -12.99
CA ALA A 305 17.73 -4.25 -12.88
C ALA A 305 16.91 -5.14 -13.83
N ILE A 306 15.72 -4.71 -14.27
CA ILE A 306 14.87 -5.48 -15.17
C ILE A 306 15.12 -5.21 -16.66
N ARG A 307 15.80 -4.11 -17.01
CA ARG A 307 15.90 -3.60 -18.38
C ARG A 307 16.71 -4.56 -19.26
N THR A 308 16.04 -5.22 -20.22
CA THR A 308 16.68 -6.21 -21.11
C THR A 308 17.46 -5.58 -22.27
N ASP A 309 17.30 -4.27 -22.49
CA ASP A 309 18.04 -3.47 -23.48
C ASP A 309 19.38 -2.90 -22.94
N LEU A 310 19.61 -2.98 -21.62
CA LEU A 310 20.85 -2.53 -20.98
C LEU A 310 21.79 -3.72 -20.73
N PRO A 311 23.12 -3.53 -20.84
CA PRO A 311 24.08 -4.54 -20.40
C PRO A 311 24.09 -4.70 -18.87
N ASP A 312 24.76 -5.74 -18.39
CA ASP A 312 24.92 -6.01 -16.95
C ASP A 312 25.83 -4.95 -16.27
N LEU A 313 25.86 -4.91 -14.92
CA LEU A 313 26.73 -3.96 -14.23
C LEU A 313 28.20 -4.36 -14.38
N HIS A 314 29.09 -3.39 -14.15
CA HIS A 314 30.51 -3.67 -14.04
C HIS A 314 30.77 -4.68 -12.90
N HIS A 315 31.66 -5.65 -13.11
CA HIS A 315 31.88 -6.77 -12.17
C HIS A 315 32.15 -6.33 -10.72
N GLU A 316 32.90 -5.25 -10.52
CA GLU A 316 33.20 -4.72 -9.19
C GLU A 316 31.96 -4.17 -8.46
N ASP A 317 30.94 -3.68 -9.18
CA ASP A 317 29.69 -3.20 -8.56
C ASP A 317 28.85 -4.38 -8.05
N HIS A 318 28.80 -5.50 -8.78
CA HIS A 318 28.13 -6.72 -8.28
C HIS A 318 28.78 -7.23 -6.98
N VAL A 319 30.11 -7.17 -6.87
CA VAL A 319 30.84 -7.58 -5.66
C VAL A 319 30.51 -6.66 -4.49
N GLU A 320 30.51 -5.33 -4.69
CA GLU A 320 30.21 -4.37 -3.62
C GLU A 320 28.71 -4.42 -3.22
N ILE A 321 27.79 -4.62 -4.17
CA ILE A 321 26.35 -4.83 -3.88
C ILE A 321 26.13 -6.04 -2.97
N LYS A 322 26.72 -7.20 -3.31
CA LYS A 322 26.59 -8.41 -2.48
C LYS A 322 27.13 -8.19 -1.07
N LYS A 323 28.30 -7.54 -0.95
CA LYS A 323 28.91 -7.18 0.34
C LYS A 323 28.01 -6.27 1.18
N ILE A 324 27.47 -5.19 0.60
CA ILE A 324 26.53 -4.29 1.29
C ILE A 324 25.31 -5.05 1.81
N LEU A 325 24.71 -5.93 0.99
CA LEU A 325 23.53 -6.70 1.38
C LEU A 325 23.84 -7.78 2.42
N GLN A 326 25.04 -8.38 2.39
CA GLN A 326 25.52 -9.28 3.44
C GLN A 326 25.65 -8.55 4.78
N ASP A 327 26.30 -7.38 4.79
CA ASP A 327 26.45 -6.54 5.98
C ASP A 327 25.09 -6.12 6.56
N VAL A 328 24.14 -5.74 5.69
CA VAL A 328 22.75 -5.43 6.07
C VAL A 328 22.05 -6.65 6.66
N SER A 329 22.13 -7.82 6.02
CA SER A 329 21.41 -9.02 6.47
C SER A 329 21.79 -9.44 7.90
N VAL A 330 23.08 -9.30 8.26
CA VAL A 330 23.62 -9.68 9.58
C VAL A 330 23.47 -8.58 10.63
N ASN A 331 23.69 -7.31 10.27
CA ASN A 331 23.90 -6.23 11.26
C ASN A 331 22.82 -5.15 11.30
N ALA A 332 21.89 -5.10 10.34
CA ALA A 332 20.95 -3.99 10.24
C ALA A 332 19.89 -3.96 11.35
N LYS A 333 19.67 -2.77 11.91
CA LYS A 333 18.45 -2.43 12.66
C LYS A 333 17.35 -2.03 11.67
N LEU A 334 16.73 -3.01 11.01
CA LEU A 334 15.68 -2.77 10.01
C LEU A 334 14.54 -1.89 10.59
N GLY A 335 14.09 -0.89 9.83
CA GLY A 335 13.18 0.16 10.34
C GLY A 335 11.78 -0.32 10.72
N TRP A 336 11.11 0.34 11.66
CA TRP A 336 9.68 0.07 11.91
C TRP A 336 8.84 0.69 10.78
N SER A 337 7.60 0.23 10.60
CA SER A 337 6.70 0.54 9.45
C SER A 337 6.34 2.02 9.22
N VAL A 338 6.90 2.92 10.02
CA VAL A 338 6.72 4.38 9.97
C VAL A 338 8.00 5.11 9.53
N GLY A 339 9.02 4.39 9.03
CA GLY A 339 10.19 5.00 8.39
C GLY A 339 11.17 3.98 7.86
N ALA A 340 11.40 3.99 6.54
CA ALA A 340 12.44 3.20 5.89
C ALA A 340 13.82 3.63 6.42
N THR A 341 14.61 2.68 6.92
CA THR A 341 16.02 2.94 7.24
C THR A 341 16.87 2.95 5.97
N LEU A 342 18.13 3.40 6.09
CA LEU A 342 19.07 3.36 4.97
C LEU A 342 19.24 1.92 4.46
N GLU A 343 19.24 0.96 5.39
CA GLU A 343 19.32 -0.46 5.12
C GLU A 343 18.08 -1.00 4.40
N ASP A 344 16.87 -0.49 4.70
CA ASP A 344 15.66 -0.80 3.95
C ASP A 344 15.77 -0.29 2.49
N PHE A 345 16.29 0.92 2.28
CA PHE A 345 16.57 1.46 0.94
C PHE A 345 17.64 0.66 0.18
N CYS A 346 18.68 0.16 0.87
CA CYS A 346 19.68 -0.73 0.27
C CYS A 346 19.04 -2.05 -0.20
N ILE A 347 18.18 -2.66 0.61
CA ILE A 347 17.44 -3.87 0.22
C ILE A 347 16.57 -3.56 -1.02
N GLU A 348 15.72 -2.55 -0.94
CA GLU A 348 14.79 -2.18 -2.03
C GLU A 348 15.50 -1.86 -3.36
N ASN A 349 16.66 -1.19 -3.32
CA ASN A 349 17.31 -0.70 -4.52
C ASN A 349 18.44 -1.59 -5.06
N LEU A 350 19.00 -2.50 -4.25
CA LEU A 350 20.14 -3.34 -4.63
C LEU A 350 19.83 -4.84 -4.69
N LEU A 351 18.87 -5.36 -3.90
CA LEU A 351 18.49 -6.78 -3.93
C LEU A 351 18.00 -7.25 -5.33
N PRO A 352 17.27 -6.44 -6.12
CA PRO A 352 16.90 -6.80 -7.50
C PRO A 352 18.09 -7.14 -8.41
N TRP A 353 19.26 -6.55 -8.19
CA TRP A 353 20.47 -6.87 -8.96
C TRP A 353 21.06 -8.22 -8.56
N VAL A 354 21.15 -8.53 -7.25
CA VAL A 354 21.57 -9.88 -6.84
C VAL A 354 20.60 -10.93 -7.35
N ALA A 355 19.29 -10.64 -7.33
CA ALA A 355 18.27 -11.54 -7.86
C ALA A 355 18.38 -11.79 -9.38
N LYS A 356 18.80 -10.78 -10.16
CA LYS A 356 19.11 -10.91 -11.59
C LYS A 356 20.34 -11.80 -11.83
N ASP A 357 21.45 -11.46 -11.19
CA ASP A 357 22.78 -11.94 -11.59
C ASP A 357 23.25 -13.19 -10.83
N ASP A 358 22.69 -13.46 -9.64
CA ASP A 358 22.98 -14.63 -8.83
C ASP A 358 21.78 -15.05 -7.95
N PRO A 359 20.81 -15.78 -8.54
CA PRO A 359 19.64 -16.29 -7.81
C PRO A 359 19.97 -17.20 -6.61
N GLU A 360 21.14 -17.84 -6.60
CA GLU A 360 21.55 -18.72 -5.50
C GLU A 360 22.03 -17.91 -4.29
N SER A 361 22.86 -16.88 -4.49
CA SER A 361 23.23 -15.93 -3.43
C SER A 361 22.02 -15.11 -2.95
N TYR A 362 21.06 -14.81 -3.84
CA TYR A 362 19.80 -14.17 -3.46
C TYR A 362 19.07 -14.99 -2.39
N ALA A 363 18.95 -16.31 -2.54
CA ALA A 363 18.23 -17.16 -1.60
C ALA A 363 18.87 -17.17 -0.19
N GLU A 364 20.20 -17.16 -0.09
CA GLU A 364 20.95 -17.09 1.18
C GLU A 364 20.79 -15.73 1.89
N LEU A 365 20.91 -14.64 1.13
CA LEU A 365 20.68 -13.27 1.63
C LEU A 365 19.24 -13.10 2.11
N ALA A 366 18.29 -13.62 1.33
CA ALA A 366 16.87 -13.58 1.61
C ALA A 366 16.48 -14.41 2.86
N CYS A 367 17.11 -15.56 3.07
CA CYS A 367 17.05 -16.32 4.33
C CYS A 367 17.54 -15.47 5.50
N SER A 368 18.77 -14.95 5.41
CA SER A 368 19.43 -14.19 6.46
C SER A 368 18.62 -12.95 6.87
N LEU A 369 18.07 -12.22 5.89
CA LEU A 369 17.17 -11.10 6.12
C LEU A 369 15.89 -11.49 6.86
N LYS A 370 15.25 -12.62 6.53
CA LYS A 370 14.05 -13.08 7.26
C LYS A 370 14.37 -13.59 8.66
N LEU A 371 15.48 -14.29 8.86
CA LEU A 371 15.94 -14.71 10.20
C LEU A 371 16.21 -13.49 11.11
N ASN A 372 16.85 -12.44 10.59
CA ASN A 372 17.00 -11.18 11.30
C ASN A 372 15.63 -10.55 11.62
N ALA A 373 14.72 -10.48 10.63
CA ALA A 373 13.37 -9.93 10.82
C ALA A 373 12.52 -10.66 11.87
N LEU A 374 12.59 -12.00 11.94
CA LEU A 374 11.86 -12.82 12.93
C LEU A 374 12.27 -12.48 14.38
N ASN A 375 13.53 -12.11 14.60
CA ASN A 375 14.06 -11.70 15.90
C ASN A 375 13.63 -10.27 16.33
N GLN A 376 12.86 -9.56 15.50
CA GLN A 376 12.44 -8.18 15.79
C GLN A 376 11.03 -8.10 16.38
N LYS A 377 10.74 -6.99 17.09
CA LYS A 377 9.43 -6.77 17.72
C LYS A 377 8.27 -6.68 16.71
N TRP A 378 8.55 -6.31 15.45
CA TRP A 378 7.52 -6.07 14.43
C TRP A 378 7.77 -6.86 13.14
N ALA A 379 8.10 -8.16 13.29
CA ALA A 379 8.44 -9.06 12.21
C ALA A 379 7.44 -9.04 11.04
N GLN A 380 6.13 -8.87 11.30
CA GLN A 380 5.08 -8.90 10.28
C GLN A 380 5.28 -7.87 9.15
N PHE A 381 5.73 -6.65 9.45
CA PHE A 381 5.95 -5.64 8.41
C PHE A 381 7.16 -5.96 7.53
N LYS A 382 8.15 -6.70 8.07
CA LYS A 382 9.37 -7.11 7.36
C LYS A 382 9.19 -8.42 6.58
N LEU A 383 8.48 -9.39 7.15
CA LEU A 383 8.01 -10.58 6.43
C LEU A 383 7.00 -10.23 5.33
N GLY A 384 6.29 -9.11 5.48
CA GLY A 384 5.45 -8.49 4.46
C GLY A 384 6.26 -7.93 3.28
N SER A 385 7.31 -7.14 3.56
CA SER A 385 8.10 -6.40 2.55
C SER A 385 9.02 -7.24 1.67
N ILE A 386 9.33 -8.48 2.09
CA ILE A 386 10.10 -9.45 1.29
C ILE A 386 9.20 -10.65 0.91
N PRO A 387 8.17 -10.44 0.06
CA PRO A 387 7.23 -11.46 -0.37
C PRO A 387 7.92 -12.48 -1.30
N GLY A 388 7.32 -13.67 -1.44
CA GLY A 388 7.74 -14.62 -2.49
C GLY A 388 9.08 -15.34 -2.29
N ILE A 389 9.89 -15.04 -1.26
CA ILE A 389 11.14 -15.80 -1.02
C ILE A 389 10.84 -17.28 -0.74
N ILE A 390 11.52 -18.15 -1.48
CA ILE A 390 11.72 -19.58 -1.16
C ILE A 390 13.20 -19.76 -0.79
N PHE A 391 13.48 -20.49 0.30
CA PHE A 391 14.84 -20.66 0.85
C PHE A 391 15.48 -21.98 0.42
N LYS A 392 16.82 -22.00 0.32
CA LYS A 392 17.57 -23.24 0.05
C LYS A 392 17.20 -24.32 1.07
N PRO A 393 17.10 -25.61 0.70
CA PRO A 393 16.61 -26.67 1.58
C PRO A 393 17.27 -26.69 2.97
N GLU A 394 18.59 -26.49 3.03
CA GLU A 394 19.42 -26.42 4.23
C GLU A 394 19.12 -25.24 5.17
N ASP A 395 18.49 -24.18 4.68
CA ASP A 395 18.11 -22.98 5.45
C ASP A 395 16.64 -23.01 5.92
N ARG A 396 15.81 -23.87 5.31
CA ARG A 396 14.38 -23.96 5.60
C ARG A 396 14.09 -24.39 7.03
N GLU A 397 14.81 -25.40 7.51
CA GLU A 397 14.71 -25.94 8.87
C GLU A 397 14.96 -24.84 9.92
N ARG A 398 16.03 -24.06 9.74
CA ARG A 398 16.40 -22.94 10.63
C ARG A 398 15.31 -21.86 10.73
N ILE A 399 14.60 -21.61 9.63
CA ILE A 399 13.48 -20.67 9.60
C ILE A 399 12.24 -21.28 10.26
N ALA A 400 11.95 -22.55 10.02
CA ALA A 400 10.83 -23.23 10.66
C ALA A 400 11.01 -23.28 12.19
N GLU A 401 12.19 -23.68 12.69
CA GLU A 401 12.54 -23.66 14.11
C GLU A 401 12.39 -22.25 14.72
N ALA A 402 12.88 -21.21 14.04
CA ALA A 402 12.77 -19.84 14.51
C ALA A 402 11.30 -19.39 14.63
N ILE A 403 10.43 -19.80 13.70
CA ILE A 403 9.00 -19.51 13.74
C ILE A 403 8.30 -20.30 14.86
N LEU A 404 8.59 -21.60 15.02
CA LEU A 404 8.03 -22.42 16.09
C LEU A 404 8.43 -21.89 17.48
N GLY A 405 9.64 -21.34 17.62
CA GLY A 405 10.08 -20.60 18.81
C GLY A 405 9.23 -19.37 19.15
N MET A 406 8.47 -18.80 18.20
CA MET A 406 7.58 -17.67 18.45
C MET A 406 6.24 -18.04 19.09
N LYS A 407 5.89 -19.32 19.22
CA LYS A 407 4.59 -19.78 19.76
C LYS A 407 4.20 -19.12 21.09
N GLN A 408 5.10 -19.13 22.08
CA GLN A 408 4.84 -18.51 23.40
C GLN A 408 4.64 -17.00 23.29
N ARG A 409 5.37 -16.35 22.38
CA ARG A 409 5.26 -14.91 22.14
C ARG A 409 3.92 -14.54 21.51
N LEU A 410 3.40 -15.33 20.57
CA LEU A 410 2.08 -15.10 19.97
C LEU A 410 0.95 -15.15 21.03
N LEU A 411 1.05 -16.08 22.00
CA LEU A 411 0.11 -16.16 23.12
C LEU A 411 0.20 -14.97 24.08
N GLN A 412 1.40 -14.43 24.30
CA GLN A 412 1.58 -13.23 25.12
C GLN A 412 1.08 -11.98 24.40
N ASP A 413 1.48 -11.80 23.13
CA ASP A 413 1.10 -10.64 22.33
C ASP A 413 -0.44 -10.57 22.17
N ILE A 414 -1.16 -11.70 22.00
CA ILE A 414 -2.64 -11.69 21.86
C ILE A 414 -3.43 -11.47 23.14
N GLN A 415 -2.80 -11.66 24.30
CA GLN A 415 -3.40 -11.29 25.60
C GLN A 415 -3.20 -9.80 25.93
N ILE A 416 -2.26 -9.14 25.24
CA ILE A 416 -1.89 -7.74 25.48
C ILE A 416 -2.54 -6.81 24.44
N ASP A 417 -2.55 -7.21 23.17
CA ASP A 417 -3.09 -6.44 22.06
C ASP A 417 -4.47 -6.95 21.64
N ASN A 418 -5.52 -6.34 22.20
CA ASN A 418 -6.91 -6.58 21.77
C ASN A 418 -7.16 -6.19 20.29
N SER A 419 -6.22 -5.57 19.59
CA SER A 419 -6.33 -5.34 18.14
C SER A 419 -5.93 -6.60 17.35
N SER A 420 -6.92 -7.46 17.12
CA SER A 420 -6.76 -8.74 16.40
C SER A 420 -6.00 -8.62 15.06
N GLY A 421 -6.08 -7.46 14.38
CA GLY A 421 -5.46 -7.24 13.07
C GLY A 421 -3.93 -7.43 12.99
N ASN A 422 -3.15 -6.95 13.96
CA ASN A 422 -1.68 -7.05 13.91
C ASN A 422 -1.20 -8.50 14.03
N ILE A 423 -1.82 -9.24 14.95
CA ILE A 423 -1.46 -10.63 15.26
C ILE A 423 -2.07 -11.57 14.24
N ARG A 424 -3.27 -11.28 13.73
CA ARG A 424 -3.84 -11.93 12.53
C ARG A 424 -2.85 -11.89 11.37
N TYR A 425 -2.33 -10.70 11.05
CA TYR A 425 -1.36 -10.55 9.97
C TYR A 425 -0.04 -11.29 10.26
N LEU A 426 0.49 -11.23 11.49
CA LEU A 426 1.69 -11.98 11.86
C LEU A 426 1.48 -13.51 11.74
N THR A 427 0.46 -14.07 12.38
CA THR A 427 0.16 -15.51 12.35
C THR A 427 -0.10 -16.01 10.93
N SER A 428 -0.81 -15.22 10.11
CA SER A 428 -1.00 -15.46 8.67
C SER A 428 0.33 -15.58 7.92
N LEU A 429 1.25 -14.62 8.11
CA LEU A 429 2.58 -14.61 7.49
C LEU A 429 3.52 -15.72 7.96
N LEU A 430 3.45 -16.09 9.25
CA LEU A 430 4.23 -17.18 9.84
C LEU A 430 3.76 -18.53 9.28
N THR A 431 2.45 -18.77 9.27
CA THR A 431 1.83 -19.97 8.67
C THR A 431 2.21 -20.10 7.19
N GLU A 432 2.05 -19.02 6.43
CA GLU A 432 2.47 -18.93 5.02
C GLU A 432 3.96 -19.25 4.84
N THR A 433 4.84 -18.80 5.74
CA THR A 433 6.29 -19.08 5.65
C THR A 433 6.62 -20.53 5.99
N LEU A 434 5.90 -21.13 6.95
CA LEU A 434 6.04 -22.56 7.29
C LEU A 434 5.64 -23.47 6.12
N LEU A 435 4.56 -23.18 5.37
CA LEU A 435 4.16 -24.00 4.21
C LEU A 435 5.28 -24.17 3.15
N PHE A 436 6.19 -23.20 3.03
CA PHE A 436 7.33 -23.28 2.10
C PHE A 436 8.62 -23.86 2.74
N SER A 437 8.67 -24.05 4.07
CA SER A 437 9.93 -24.22 4.83
C SER A 437 9.92 -25.35 5.88
N ALA A 438 8.78 -25.67 6.46
CA ALA A 438 8.69 -26.65 7.54
C ALA A 438 8.68 -28.09 7.01
N SER A 439 9.12 -29.02 7.86
CA SER A 439 8.81 -30.45 7.68
C SER A 439 7.35 -30.75 8.04
N ASP A 440 6.86 -31.91 7.64
CA ASP A 440 5.48 -32.34 7.94
C ASP A 440 5.23 -32.38 9.46
N GLU A 441 6.18 -32.88 10.26
CA GLU A 441 6.13 -32.88 11.73
C GLU A 441 6.02 -31.45 12.31
N GLN A 442 6.78 -30.50 11.76
CA GLN A 442 6.76 -29.09 12.17
C GLN A 442 5.45 -28.39 11.78
N LEU A 443 4.84 -28.77 10.65
CA LEU A 443 3.51 -28.31 10.26
C LEU A 443 2.43 -28.91 11.18
N ILE A 444 2.50 -30.20 11.52
CA ILE A 444 1.59 -30.86 12.48
C ILE A 444 1.61 -30.08 13.80
N ASP A 445 2.80 -29.90 14.38
CA ASP A 445 3.01 -29.15 15.63
C ASP A 445 2.49 -27.70 15.53
N TRP A 446 2.60 -27.04 14.38
CA TRP A 446 2.03 -25.70 14.16
C TRP A 446 0.49 -25.70 14.12
N PHE A 447 -0.12 -26.59 13.33
CA PHE A 447 -1.58 -26.65 13.19
C PHE A 447 -2.26 -27.12 14.47
N GLU A 448 -1.70 -28.10 15.19
CA GLU A 448 -2.19 -28.51 16.50
C GLU A 448 -2.07 -27.39 17.54
N PHE A 449 -0.99 -26.59 17.49
CA PHE A 449 -0.86 -25.41 18.33
C PHE A 449 -1.95 -24.36 18.05
N LEU A 450 -2.23 -24.03 16.78
CA LEU A 450 -3.30 -23.10 16.42
C LEU A 450 -4.69 -23.64 16.81
N ALA A 451 -4.95 -24.93 16.58
CA ALA A 451 -6.18 -25.62 16.95
C ALA A 451 -6.42 -25.60 18.48
N SER A 452 -5.37 -25.82 19.28
CA SER A 452 -5.45 -25.86 20.74
C SER A 452 -5.73 -24.49 21.39
N HIS A 453 -5.43 -23.39 20.71
CA HIS A 453 -5.53 -22.04 21.27
C HIS A 453 -6.66 -21.24 20.63
N GLU A 454 -7.78 -21.14 21.34
CA GLU A 454 -9.04 -20.52 20.90
C GLU A 454 -8.87 -19.15 20.21
N SER A 455 -8.05 -18.26 20.76
CA SER A 455 -7.81 -16.92 20.22
C SER A 455 -6.98 -16.89 18.91
N LEU A 456 -6.32 -17.99 18.54
CA LEU A 456 -5.49 -18.07 17.34
C LEU A 456 -6.21 -18.70 16.13
N ARG A 457 -7.30 -19.46 16.35
CA ARG A 457 -7.97 -20.28 15.31
C ARG A 457 -8.40 -19.49 14.07
N GLU A 458 -9.09 -18.36 14.27
CA GLU A 458 -9.57 -17.51 13.17
C GLU A 458 -8.48 -16.72 12.46
N LEU A 459 -7.26 -16.64 13.01
CA LEU A 459 -6.23 -15.74 12.51
C LEU A 459 -5.65 -16.13 11.14
N ILE A 460 -5.85 -17.38 10.74
CA ILE A 460 -5.45 -17.90 9.44
C ILE A 460 -6.60 -17.95 8.42
N PHE A 461 -7.83 -17.60 8.81
CA PHE A 461 -9.01 -17.63 7.94
C PHE A 461 -9.00 -16.44 6.95
N THR A 462 -8.10 -16.46 5.99
CA THR A 462 -7.97 -15.41 4.96
C THR A 462 -7.89 -16.00 3.55
N PRO A 463 -8.33 -15.29 2.49
CA PRO A 463 -8.41 -15.86 1.15
C PRO A 463 -7.07 -16.39 0.60
N ILE A 464 -5.93 -15.79 0.97
CA ILE A 464 -4.63 -16.27 0.51
C ILE A 464 -4.23 -17.60 1.16
N GLN A 465 -4.63 -17.87 2.41
CA GLN A 465 -4.41 -19.19 3.02
C GLN A 465 -5.21 -20.29 2.33
N GLN A 466 -6.44 -20.01 1.89
CA GLN A 466 -7.25 -21.00 1.17
C GLN A 466 -6.54 -21.48 -0.11
N VAL A 467 -6.01 -20.55 -0.91
CA VAL A 467 -5.21 -20.89 -2.10
C VAL A 467 -3.95 -21.66 -1.72
N LEU A 468 -3.17 -21.15 -0.75
CA LEU A 468 -1.92 -21.79 -0.35
C LEU A 468 -2.13 -23.19 0.28
N PHE A 469 -3.25 -23.45 0.93
CA PHE A 469 -3.54 -24.73 1.56
C PHE A 469 -3.84 -25.81 0.52
N ASN A 470 -4.64 -25.47 -0.52
CA ASN A 470 -4.91 -26.34 -1.66
C ASN A 470 -3.61 -26.80 -2.35
N GLU A 471 -2.63 -25.90 -2.49
CA GLU A 471 -1.39 -26.15 -3.25
C GLU A 471 -0.22 -26.71 -2.42
N LEU A 472 -0.17 -26.48 -1.10
CA LEU A 472 1.04 -26.70 -0.30
C LEU A 472 0.89 -27.63 0.91
N LEU A 473 -0.32 -28.02 1.33
CA LEU A 473 -0.45 -28.90 2.49
C LEU A 473 0.00 -30.33 2.13
N PRO A 474 0.95 -30.93 2.88
CA PRO A 474 1.42 -32.28 2.61
C PRO A 474 0.45 -33.32 3.17
N GLU A 475 0.45 -34.53 2.58
CA GLU A 475 -0.46 -35.63 2.91
C GLU A 475 -0.61 -35.90 4.43
N PRO A 476 0.44 -35.89 5.28
CA PRO A 476 0.27 -36.11 6.72
C PRO A 476 -0.59 -35.05 7.43
N ILE A 477 -0.71 -33.83 6.89
CA ILE A 477 -1.66 -32.82 7.39
C ILE A 477 -3.08 -33.13 6.91
N VAL A 478 -3.23 -33.64 5.69
CA VAL A 478 -4.53 -34.10 5.16
C VAL A 478 -5.07 -35.26 6.01
N GLU A 479 -4.22 -36.26 6.30
CA GLU A 479 -4.51 -37.38 7.20
C GLU A 479 -4.85 -36.89 8.62
N LEU A 480 -4.08 -35.95 9.18
CA LEU A 480 -4.36 -35.36 10.49
C LEU A 480 -5.73 -34.66 10.52
N VAL A 481 -6.05 -33.85 9.50
CA VAL A 481 -7.34 -33.16 9.40
C VAL A 481 -8.48 -34.18 9.36
N GLN A 482 -8.35 -35.24 8.57
CA GLN A 482 -9.33 -36.33 8.51
C GLN A 482 -9.50 -37.01 9.88
N GLN A 483 -8.40 -37.40 10.54
CA GLN A 483 -8.42 -38.03 11.87
C GLN A 483 -9.07 -37.14 12.94
N LYS A 484 -8.80 -35.83 12.93
CA LYS A 484 -9.42 -34.86 13.84
C LYS A 484 -10.93 -34.80 13.57
N LEU A 485 -11.34 -34.71 12.32
CA LEU A 485 -12.76 -34.68 11.93
C LEU A 485 -13.50 -35.97 12.29
N GLU A 486 -12.92 -37.15 12.10
CA GLU A 486 -13.48 -38.42 12.59
C GLU A 486 -13.67 -38.40 14.11
N THR A 487 -12.66 -37.92 14.85
CA THR A 487 -12.73 -37.80 16.31
C THR A 487 -13.91 -36.93 16.75
N PHE A 488 -14.15 -35.79 16.07
CA PHE A 488 -15.30 -34.92 16.37
C PHE A 488 -16.65 -35.56 15.99
N GLN A 489 -16.71 -36.38 14.93
CA GLN A 489 -17.93 -37.10 14.56
C GLN A 489 -18.35 -38.15 15.60
N PHE A 490 -17.40 -38.75 16.34
CA PHE A 490 -17.70 -39.70 17.42
C PHE A 490 -18.00 -39.02 18.77
N SER A 491 -17.62 -37.77 18.97
CA SER A 491 -18.06 -36.99 20.15
C SER A 491 -19.49 -36.50 19.97
N LEU A 492 -20.45 -37.26 20.50
CA LEU A 492 -21.86 -36.87 20.61
C LEU A 492 -22.00 -35.44 21.20
N PRO A 493 -22.90 -34.60 20.66
CA PRO A 493 -23.26 -33.33 21.30
C PRO A 493 -24.02 -33.63 22.59
N GLY A 494 -23.29 -33.76 23.70
CA GLY A 494 -23.89 -33.74 25.03
C GLY A 494 -24.60 -32.40 25.23
N ASN A 495 -25.79 -32.42 25.84
CA ASN A 495 -26.63 -31.25 26.09
C ASN A 495 -25.87 -30.13 26.83
N GLN A 496 -25.18 -29.26 26.10
CA GLN A 496 -24.74 -27.97 26.60
C GLN A 496 -25.98 -27.08 26.65
N SER A 497 -26.33 -26.64 27.85
CA SER A 497 -27.52 -25.84 28.10
C SER A 497 -27.49 -24.56 27.27
N SER A 498 -28.64 -24.22 26.68
CA SER A 498 -28.89 -23.05 25.81
C SER A 498 -28.81 -21.69 26.53
N SER A 499 -27.99 -21.58 27.57
CA SER A 499 -27.73 -20.39 28.38
C SER A 499 -26.35 -19.75 28.12
N GLU A 500 -25.50 -20.34 27.28
CA GLU A 500 -24.16 -19.81 26.92
C GLU A 500 -24.09 -19.34 25.46
N ILE A 501 -25.01 -18.47 25.06
CA ILE A 501 -25.04 -17.85 23.71
C ILE A 501 -24.08 -16.63 23.63
N GLU A 502 -23.21 -16.43 24.62
CA GLU A 502 -22.33 -15.25 24.76
C GLU A 502 -20.82 -15.53 24.55
N SER A 503 -20.44 -16.23 23.47
CA SER A 503 -19.08 -16.07 22.96
C SER A 503 -18.97 -16.19 21.43
N GLU A 504 -18.40 -15.15 20.80
CA GLU A 504 -18.19 -15.00 19.35
C GLU A 504 -17.06 -15.90 18.80
N LYS A 505 -16.77 -17.03 19.46
CA LYS A 505 -15.49 -17.72 19.34
C LYS A 505 -15.53 -18.98 18.47
N ILE A 506 -14.46 -19.19 17.70
CA ILE A 506 -14.27 -20.34 16.80
C ILE A 506 -13.89 -21.60 17.59
N ARG A 507 -14.61 -22.69 17.38
CA ARG A 507 -14.36 -23.99 18.03
C ARG A 507 -13.20 -24.72 17.34
N GLU A 508 -12.62 -25.73 17.98
CA GLU A 508 -11.55 -26.53 17.35
C GLU A 508 -12.07 -27.32 16.13
N GLU A 509 -13.27 -27.90 16.24
CA GLU A 509 -13.96 -28.52 15.10
C GLU A 509 -14.07 -27.56 13.90
N ASP A 510 -14.42 -26.30 14.15
CA ASP A 510 -14.54 -25.27 13.10
C ASP A 510 -13.17 -25.01 12.43
N PHE A 511 -12.07 -24.97 13.21
CA PHE A 511 -10.73 -24.81 12.66
C PHE A 511 -10.35 -25.94 11.68
N TRP A 512 -10.55 -27.20 12.07
CA TRP A 512 -10.22 -28.36 11.22
C TRP A 512 -11.17 -28.49 10.03
N CYS A 513 -12.48 -28.22 10.20
CA CYS A 513 -13.43 -28.15 9.11
C CYS A 513 -13.03 -27.11 8.05
N TRP A 514 -12.52 -25.94 8.47
CA TRP A 514 -12.10 -24.90 7.52
C TRP A 514 -10.86 -25.32 6.72
N ILE A 515 -9.88 -25.99 7.34
CA ILE A 515 -8.72 -26.55 6.63
C ILE A 515 -9.18 -27.59 5.61
N TYR A 516 -10.05 -28.53 5.99
CA TYR A 516 -10.63 -29.52 5.10
C TYR A 516 -11.31 -28.88 3.88
N LEU A 517 -12.17 -27.88 4.10
CA LEU A 517 -12.83 -27.13 3.01
C LEU A 517 -11.85 -26.45 2.04
N CYS A 518 -10.62 -26.15 2.45
CA CYS A 518 -9.58 -25.57 1.59
C CYS A 518 -8.82 -26.60 0.75
N ILE A 519 -8.67 -27.84 1.22
CA ILE A 519 -7.87 -28.90 0.56
C ILE A 519 -8.72 -29.94 -0.17
N SER A 520 -9.99 -30.12 0.20
CA SER A 520 -10.83 -31.15 -0.38
C SER A 520 -11.22 -30.79 -1.80
N ASP A 521 -11.26 -31.81 -2.66
CA ASP A 521 -11.75 -31.71 -4.03
C ASP A 521 -13.20 -31.17 -4.12
N ASN A 522 -13.60 -30.83 -5.33
CA ASN A 522 -14.97 -30.43 -5.66
C ASN A 522 -15.82 -31.65 -6.04
N ASP A 523 -15.78 -32.70 -5.21
CA ASP A 523 -16.37 -34.01 -5.47
C ASP A 523 -17.68 -34.27 -4.69
N GLU A 524 -18.39 -35.35 -5.05
CA GLU A 524 -19.66 -35.71 -4.42
C GLU A 524 -19.52 -36.05 -2.92
N SER A 525 -18.38 -36.59 -2.49
CA SER A 525 -18.15 -36.94 -1.08
C SER A 525 -18.00 -35.68 -0.21
N THR A 526 -17.22 -34.70 -0.67
CA THR A 526 -17.03 -33.40 0.00
C THR A 526 -18.32 -32.60 0.02
N ILE A 527 -19.08 -32.60 -1.08
CA ILE A 527 -20.40 -31.95 -1.16
C ILE A 527 -21.37 -32.59 -0.17
N THR A 528 -21.42 -33.93 -0.08
CA THR A 528 -22.22 -34.66 0.92
C THR A 528 -21.84 -34.27 2.34
N TRP A 529 -20.54 -34.27 2.65
CA TRP A 529 -20.00 -33.91 3.95
C TRP A 529 -20.33 -32.46 4.34
N ALA A 530 -20.34 -31.54 3.37
CA ALA A 530 -20.72 -30.14 3.59
C ALA A 530 -22.22 -30.01 3.98
N PHE A 531 -23.13 -30.72 3.30
CA PHE A 531 -24.55 -30.77 3.69
C PHE A 531 -24.73 -31.35 5.09
N GLU A 532 -24.08 -32.47 5.41
CA GLU A 532 -24.15 -33.11 6.73
C GLU A 532 -23.66 -32.19 7.85
N ASN A 533 -22.62 -31.38 7.59
CA ASN A 533 -22.15 -30.37 8.53
C ASN A 533 -23.15 -29.22 8.71
N LEU A 534 -23.74 -28.71 7.62
CA LEU A 534 -24.78 -27.66 7.69
C LEU A 534 -25.97 -28.13 8.54
N LYS A 535 -26.46 -29.36 8.32
CA LYS A 535 -27.59 -29.93 9.07
C LYS A 535 -27.34 -29.99 10.59
N ARG A 536 -26.09 -30.24 11.01
CA ARG A 536 -25.69 -30.35 12.43
C ARG A 536 -25.45 -29.01 13.13
N ARG A 537 -25.36 -27.90 12.40
CA ARG A 537 -24.97 -26.59 12.92
C ARG A 537 -26.18 -25.68 13.17
N GLU A 538 -26.13 -24.88 14.23
CA GLU A 538 -27.01 -23.72 14.42
C GLU A 538 -26.77 -22.69 13.30
N SER A 539 -27.79 -21.88 12.94
CA SER A 539 -27.59 -20.82 11.95
C SER A 539 -26.86 -19.63 12.56
N ASP A 540 -25.61 -19.44 12.17
CA ASP A 540 -24.75 -18.37 12.65
C ASP A 540 -24.09 -17.56 11.53
N LEU A 541 -23.48 -16.44 11.91
CA LEU A 541 -22.83 -15.49 11.00
C LEU A 541 -21.34 -15.81 10.75
N ARG A 542 -20.87 -17.02 11.08
CA ARG A 542 -19.43 -17.35 11.01
C ARG A 542 -18.97 -17.53 9.56
N THR A 543 -17.74 -17.08 9.28
CA THR A 543 -17.06 -17.27 7.99
C THR A 543 -17.09 -18.72 7.50
N ILE A 544 -17.03 -19.70 8.40
CA ILE A 544 -17.04 -21.12 8.03
C ILE A 544 -18.37 -21.60 7.46
N THR A 545 -19.50 -21.07 7.94
CA THR A 545 -20.84 -21.42 7.46
C THR A 545 -21.00 -21.04 5.98
N PHE A 546 -20.42 -19.90 5.57
CA PHE A 546 -20.28 -19.55 4.16
C PHE A 546 -19.42 -20.54 3.38
N CYS A 547 -18.27 -20.97 3.90
CA CYS A 547 -17.41 -21.95 3.22
C CYS A 547 -18.11 -23.30 2.98
N PHE A 548 -18.95 -23.76 3.93
CA PHE A 548 -19.77 -24.96 3.73
C PHE A 548 -20.84 -24.76 2.63
N LEU A 549 -21.57 -23.64 2.65
CA LEU A 549 -22.55 -23.32 1.62
C LEU A 549 -21.88 -23.17 0.22
N ASP A 550 -20.67 -22.60 0.19
CA ASP A 550 -19.88 -22.38 -1.03
C ASP A 550 -19.36 -23.68 -1.67
N LYS A 551 -19.10 -24.73 -0.86
CA LYS A 551 -18.84 -26.09 -1.36
C LYS A 551 -20.14 -26.81 -1.74
N ALA A 552 -21.17 -26.73 -0.90
CA ALA A 552 -22.45 -27.42 -1.12
C ALA A 552 -23.14 -27.01 -2.44
N ARG A 553 -23.03 -25.74 -2.85
CA ARG A 553 -23.60 -25.21 -4.11
C ARG A 553 -22.93 -25.72 -5.40
N LEU A 554 -21.77 -26.36 -5.31
CA LEU A 554 -21.02 -26.84 -6.49
C LEU A 554 -21.83 -27.87 -7.28
N ASP A 555 -22.61 -28.72 -6.58
CA ASP A 555 -23.74 -29.42 -7.18
C ASP A 555 -25.02 -28.60 -6.97
N SER A 556 -25.28 -27.70 -7.91
CA SER A 556 -26.48 -26.85 -7.90
C SER A 556 -27.80 -27.65 -8.01
N ASN A 557 -27.79 -28.89 -8.53
CA ASN A 557 -29.00 -29.73 -8.56
C ASN A 557 -29.34 -30.21 -7.15
N ARG A 558 -28.35 -30.80 -6.48
CA ARG A 558 -28.51 -31.33 -5.13
C ARG A 558 -28.73 -30.23 -4.12
N PHE A 559 -28.04 -29.09 -4.26
CA PHE A 559 -28.23 -27.92 -3.40
C PHE A 559 -29.68 -27.43 -3.41
N LEU A 560 -30.30 -27.29 -4.60
CA LEU A 560 -31.74 -27.01 -4.68
C LEU A 560 -32.57 -28.10 -3.96
N SER A 561 -32.35 -29.37 -4.30
CA SER A 561 -33.11 -30.49 -3.73
C SER A 561 -33.06 -30.53 -2.19
N GLU A 562 -31.87 -30.40 -1.62
CA GLU A 562 -31.64 -30.37 -0.16
C GLU A 562 -32.31 -29.17 0.49
N ILE A 563 -32.27 -27.97 -0.13
CA ILE A 563 -32.96 -26.79 0.41
C ILE A 563 -34.49 -27.00 0.45
N PHE A 564 -35.07 -27.55 -0.62
CA PHE A 564 -36.52 -27.80 -0.70
C PHE A 564 -36.98 -28.93 0.24
N THR A 565 -36.14 -29.91 0.53
CA THR A 565 -36.51 -31.08 1.34
C THR A 565 -36.08 -31.01 2.80
N ASP A 566 -35.00 -30.29 3.12
CA ASP A 566 -34.39 -30.24 4.44
C ASP A 566 -34.33 -28.81 5.03
N LYS A 567 -35.04 -28.62 6.15
CA LYS A 567 -35.11 -27.33 6.85
C LYS A 567 -33.80 -26.97 7.56
N GLU A 568 -32.99 -27.97 7.92
CA GLU A 568 -31.72 -27.77 8.61
C GLU A 568 -30.62 -27.27 7.67
N VAL A 569 -30.76 -27.49 6.36
CA VAL A 569 -29.94 -26.80 5.34
C VAL A 569 -30.51 -25.39 5.07
N ARG A 570 -31.83 -25.30 4.87
CA ARG A 570 -32.52 -24.04 4.51
C ARG A 570 -32.31 -22.90 5.50
N LYS A 571 -32.25 -23.18 6.81
CA LYS A 571 -32.06 -22.16 7.86
C LYS A 571 -30.79 -21.32 7.71
N HIS A 572 -29.78 -21.81 6.99
CA HIS A 572 -28.51 -21.10 6.75
C HIS A 572 -28.58 -20.08 5.60
N LEU A 573 -29.61 -20.13 4.76
CA LEU A 573 -29.82 -19.16 3.67
C LEU A 573 -30.36 -17.81 4.18
N PHE A 574 -30.98 -17.81 5.36
CA PHE A 574 -31.69 -16.66 5.93
C PHE A 574 -30.90 -16.10 7.12
N LEU A 575 -29.68 -15.62 6.85
CA LEU A 575 -28.83 -14.98 7.84
C LEU A 575 -29.42 -13.64 8.30
N LYS A 576 -29.43 -13.40 9.63
CA LYS A 576 -30.06 -12.22 10.26
C LYS A 576 -29.55 -10.86 9.75
N ASP A 577 -28.33 -10.82 9.21
CA ASP A 577 -27.65 -9.60 8.76
C ASP A 577 -27.69 -9.40 7.23
N GLY A 578 -28.43 -10.22 6.46
CA GLY A 578 -28.59 -10.03 5.02
C GLY A 578 -27.29 -10.11 4.19
N ARG A 579 -26.25 -10.82 4.67
CA ARG A 579 -24.94 -10.86 4.02
C ARG A 579 -24.83 -11.92 2.93
N PHE A 580 -24.45 -11.46 1.74
CA PHE A 580 -23.81 -12.15 0.61
C PHE A 580 -23.99 -13.68 0.50
N PHE A 581 -24.92 -14.09 -0.37
CA PHE A 581 -24.85 -15.38 -1.02
C PHE A 581 -25.19 -15.21 -2.51
N SER A 582 -24.17 -15.23 -3.37
CA SER A 582 -24.34 -15.18 -4.83
C SER A 582 -24.10 -16.55 -5.43
N THR A 583 -25.11 -17.12 -6.08
CA THR A 583 -24.99 -18.40 -6.79
C THR A 583 -24.45 -18.19 -8.21
N PRO A 584 -23.60 -19.10 -8.72
CA PRO A 584 -23.31 -19.15 -10.16
C PRO A 584 -24.58 -19.44 -10.96
N THR A 585 -24.55 -19.13 -12.25
CA THR A 585 -25.63 -19.41 -13.19
C THR A 585 -25.83 -20.92 -13.34
N TYR A 586 -27.08 -21.39 -13.29
CA TYR A 586 -27.44 -22.80 -13.36
C TYR A 586 -28.18 -23.11 -14.68
N GLU A 587 -27.63 -24.05 -15.45
CA GLU A 587 -28.14 -24.43 -16.77
C GLU A 587 -29.00 -25.71 -16.78
N GLY A 588 -29.07 -26.44 -15.66
CA GLY A 588 -29.72 -27.75 -15.60
C GLY A 588 -31.25 -27.70 -15.75
N GLU A 589 -31.85 -28.85 -16.05
CA GLU A 589 -33.27 -28.95 -16.43
C GLU A 589 -34.26 -29.07 -15.26
N ASN A 590 -33.84 -28.83 -14.01
CA ASN A 590 -34.68 -29.09 -12.84
C ASN A 590 -36.02 -28.32 -12.85
N SER A 591 -37.04 -29.00 -12.34
CA SER A 591 -38.46 -28.80 -12.67
C SER A 591 -39.26 -27.95 -11.69
N TYR A 592 -38.62 -27.31 -10.70
CA TYR A 592 -39.31 -26.50 -9.68
C TYR A 592 -40.00 -25.27 -10.30
N ALA A 593 -41.26 -25.03 -9.92
CA ALA A 593 -42.01 -23.89 -10.43
C ALA A 593 -41.41 -22.57 -9.95
N TYR A 594 -41.76 -21.46 -10.61
CA TYR A 594 -41.29 -20.14 -10.20
C TYR A 594 -41.79 -19.80 -8.78
N GLU A 595 -43.04 -20.14 -8.49
CA GLU A 595 -43.69 -19.98 -7.19
C GLU A 595 -42.94 -20.70 -6.07
N ASP A 596 -42.53 -21.95 -6.31
CA ASP A 596 -41.79 -22.77 -5.34
C ASP A 596 -40.45 -22.09 -5.01
N LEU A 597 -39.69 -21.68 -6.04
CA LEU A 597 -38.40 -21.01 -5.90
C LEU A 597 -38.49 -19.70 -5.10
N VAL A 598 -39.48 -18.85 -5.38
CA VAL A 598 -39.66 -17.58 -4.65
C VAL A 598 -40.17 -17.79 -3.22
N SER A 599 -40.85 -18.91 -2.95
CA SER A 599 -41.32 -19.22 -1.60
C SER A 599 -40.22 -19.74 -0.66
N GLU A 600 -39.18 -20.38 -1.19
CA GLU A 600 -38.14 -21.08 -0.39
C GLU A 600 -36.73 -20.46 -0.51
N LEU A 601 -36.47 -19.60 -1.50
CA LEU A 601 -35.18 -18.93 -1.70
C LEU A 601 -35.32 -17.40 -1.62
N PRO A 602 -34.29 -16.67 -1.14
CA PRO A 602 -34.20 -15.23 -1.32
C PRO A 602 -34.32 -14.85 -2.80
N GLN A 603 -35.18 -13.89 -3.10
CA GLN A 603 -35.55 -13.50 -4.47
C GLN A 603 -34.33 -13.09 -5.32
N GLU A 604 -33.29 -12.57 -4.67
CA GLU A 604 -32.04 -12.11 -5.27
C GLU A 604 -31.24 -13.27 -5.90
N ILE A 605 -31.39 -14.49 -5.36
CA ILE A 605 -30.72 -15.72 -5.76
C ILE A 605 -31.53 -16.48 -6.83
N VAL A 606 -32.86 -16.43 -6.77
CA VAL A 606 -33.79 -17.19 -7.63
C VAL A 606 -33.42 -17.10 -9.11
N GLY A 607 -33.07 -15.92 -9.61
CA GLY A 607 -32.77 -15.68 -11.02
C GLY A 607 -31.63 -16.54 -11.57
N SER A 608 -30.64 -16.92 -10.74
CA SER A 608 -29.53 -17.80 -11.16
C SER A 608 -30.00 -19.17 -11.65
N TYR A 609 -31.16 -19.63 -11.17
CA TYR A 609 -31.80 -20.88 -11.58
C TYR A 609 -32.81 -20.73 -12.75
N LEU A 610 -32.95 -19.52 -13.29
CA LEU A 610 -33.90 -19.18 -14.37
C LEU A 610 -33.21 -18.84 -15.70
N CYS A 611 -31.88 -18.87 -15.77
CA CYS A 611 -31.10 -18.49 -16.97
C CYS A 611 -31.25 -19.42 -18.18
N SER A 612 -31.81 -20.63 -18.00
CA SER A 612 -32.06 -21.55 -19.11
C SER A 612 -33.01 -20.95 -20.16
N PRO A 613 -32.76 -21.10 -21.48
CA PRO A 613 -33.64 -20.61 -22.54
C PRO A 613 -35.10 -21.09 -22.42
N LYS A 614 -35.31 -22.26 -21.81
CA LYS A 614 -36.65 -22.84 -21.55
C LYS A 614 -37.46 -22.05 -20.52
N ARG A 615 -36.80 -21.31 -19.62
CA ARG A 615 -37.40 -20.57 -18.49
C ARG A 615 -37.48 -19.06 -18.71
N ARG A 616 -37.35 -18.58 -19.94
CA ARG A 616 -37.38 -17.15 -20.29
C ARG A 616 -38.55 -16.39 -19.67
N ALA A 617 -39.76 -16.96 -19.64
CA ALA A 617 -40.94 -16.31 -19.08
C ALA A 617 -40.85 -16.13 -17.55
N ASP A 618 -40.28 -17.10 -16.84
CA ASP A 618 -40.05 -17.00 -15.39
C ASP A 618 -38.95 -16.00 -15.09
N LEU A 619 -37.86 -16.00 -15.87
CA LEU A 619 -36.80 -14.99 -15.76
C LEU A 619 -37.34 -13.56 -16.02
N SER A 620 -38.23 -13.40 -17.01
CA SER A 620 -38.95 -12.13 -17.27
C SER A 620 -39.72 -11.65 -16.04
N ARG A 621 -40.50 -12.54 -15.43
CA ARG A 621 -41.31 -12.27 -14.25
C ARG A 621 -40.46 -11.95 -13.02
N TRP A 622 -39.44 -12.77 -12.76
CA TRP A 622 -38.46 -12.60 -11.70
C TRP A 622 -37.84 -11.20 -11.70
N GLY A 623 -37.23 -10.80 -12.81
CA GLY A 623 -36.50 -9.53 -12.86
C GLY A 623 -37.42 -8.33 -12.72
N LYS A 624 -38.67 -8.44 -13.20
CA LYS A 624 -39.71 -7.44 -12.99
C LYS A 624 -40.11 -7.35 -11.52
N GLU A 625 -40.51 -8.46 -10.90
CA GLU A 625 -40.94 -8.50 -9.49
C GLU A 625 -39.83 -8.02 -8.54
N LEU A 626 -38.57 -8.38 -8.80
CA LEU A 626 -37.41 -7.95 -8.03
C LEU A 626 -37.19 -6.42 -8.15
N MET A 627 -37.17 -5.88 -9.37
CA MET A 627 -37.00 -4.45 -9.59
C MET A 627 -38.18 -3.62 -9.06
N GLU A 628 -39.41 -4.15 -9.13
CA GLU A 628 -40.60 -3.50 -8.58
C GLU A 628 -40.56 -3.47 -7.04
N ARG A 629 -40.16 -4.57 -6.39
CA ARG A 629 -39.93 -4.64 -4.92
C ARG A 629 -38.85 -3.64 -4.47
N ILE A 630 -37.69 -3.61 -5.13
CA ILE A 630 -36.61 -2.67 -4.81
C ILE A 630 -37.07 -1.22 -5.01
N CYS A 631 -37.83 -0.93 -6.07
CA CYS A 631 -38.43 0.39 -6.28
C CYS A 631 -39.44 0.76 -5.17
N SER A 632 -40.26 -0.17 -4.67
CA SER A 632 -41.15 0.10 -3.54
C SER A 632 -40.35 0.47 -2.30
N ILE A 633 -39.35 -0.34 -1.95
CA ILE A 633 -38.47 -0.10 -0.79
C ILE A 633 -37.81 1.29 -0.88
N LEU A 634 -37.32 1.72 -2.05
CA LEU A 634 -36.77 3.06 -2.24
C LEU A 634 -37.81 4.19 -2.19
N GLN A 635 -39.08 3.90 -2.48
CA GLN A 635 -40.18 4.86 -2.44
C GLN A 635 -40.71 5.04 -1.01
N ASP A 636 -40.90 3.93 -0.29
CA ASP A 636 -41.39 3.90 1.09
C ASP A 636 -40.37 4.56 2.07
N ASN A 637 -39.08 4.37 1.82
CA ASN A 637 -37.99 4.97 2.61
C ASN A 637 -37.72 6.46 2.30
N GLN A 638 -38.52 7.12 1.46
CA GLN A 638 -38.55 8.60 1.41
C GLN A 638 -39.31 9.21 2.62
N ILE A 639 -40.00 8.38 3.41
CA ILE A 639 -40.91 8.82 4.48
C ILE A 639 -40.31 8.64 5.89
N ASN A 640 -39.42 7.66 6.10
CA ASN A 640 -38.80 7.35 7.39
C ASN A 640 -37.27 7.46 7.35
N SER A 641 -36.68 8.23 8.26
CA SER A 641 -35.23 8.52 8.30
C SER A 641 -34.40 7.58 9.17
N ASN A 642 -35.01 6.62 9.87
CA ASN A 642 -34.33 5.70 10.77
C ASN A 642 -34.29 4.28 10.20
N SER A 643 -33.08 3.72 10.12
CA SER A 643 -32.74 2.31 9.96
C SER A 643 -33.62 1.50 8.98
N VAL A 644 -33.24 1.53 7.69
CA VAL A 644 -33.43 0.34 6.87
C VAL A 644 -32.39 -0.67 7.34
N GLU A 645 -32.84 -1.76 7.97
CA GLU A 645 -31.99 -2.92 8.25
C GLU A 645 -31.36 -3.42 6.93
N GLU A 646 -30.13 -3.94 6.99
CA GLU A 646 -29.19 -3.98 5.86
C GLU A 646 -29.60 -4.86 4.66
N LEU A 647 -30.53 -4.40 3.83
CA LEU A 647 -30.85 -5.02 2.54
C LEU A 647 -29.75 -4.74 1.49
N ARG A 648 -28.62 -5.45 1.64
CA ARG A 648 -27.55 -5.53 0.65
C ARG A 648 -27.98 -6.45 -0.49
N PHE A 649 -28.71 -5.91 -1.46
CA PHE A 649 -29.05 -6.65 -2.67
C PHE A 649 -27.77 -6.98 -3.45
N THR A 650 -27.41 -8.26 -3.52
CA THR A 650 -26.36 -8.79 -4.41
C THR A 650 -27.02 -9.73 -5.40
N VAL A 651 -26.95 -9.39 -6.69
CA VAL A 651 -27.54 -10.16 -7.79
C VAL A 651 -26.45 -10.44 -8.81
N ASN A 652 -26.37 -11.67 -9.31
CA ASN A 652 -25.41 -12.07 -10.32
C ASN A 652 -25.60 -11.24 -11.62
N GLN A 653 -24.51 -10.62 -12.11
CA GLN A 653 -24.54 -9.71 -13.27
C GLN A 653 -24.99 -10.43 -14.55
N GLU A 654 -24.63 -11.70 -14.74
CA GLU A 654 -24.98 -12.50 -15.91
C GLU A 654 -26.50 -12.72 -15.99
N VAL A 655 -27.11 -13.02 -14.84
CA VAL A 655 -28.56 -13.22 -14.69
C VAL A 655 -29.31 -11.94 -15.08
N LEU A 656 -28.85 -10.80 -14.55
CA LEU A 656 -29.41 -9.49 -14.86
C LEU A 656 -29.24 -9.14 -16.34
N GLN A 657 -28.09 -9.45 -16.94
CA GLN A 657 -27.82 -9.25 -18.36
C GLN A 657 -28.70 -10.14 -19.25
N ALA A 658 -28.93 -11.41 -18.86
CA ALA A 658 -29.84 -12.32 -19.56
C ALA A 658 -31.28 -11.79 -19.52
N TRP A 659 -31.77 -11.41 -18.33
CA TRP A 659 -33.11 -10.83 -18.17
C TRP A 659 -33.30 -9.57 -19.03
N ALA A 660 -32.36 -8.62 -18.98
CA ALA A 660 -32.42 -7.36 -19.73
C ALA A 660 -32.30 -7.55 -21.25
N THR A 661 -31.56 -8.57 -21.70
CA THR A 661 -31.48 -8.96 -23.12
C THR A 661 -32.82 -9.53 -23.61
N HIS A 662 -33.54 -10.24 -22.74
CA HIS A 662 -34.83 -10.83 -23.08
C HIS A 662 -36.04 -9.88 -22.91
N ASN A 663 -35.90 -8.83 -22.09
CA ASN A 663 -36.99 -7.94 -21.66
C ASN A 663 -36.56 -6.47 -21.67
N THR A 664 -35.91 -6.02 -22.75
CA THR A 664 -35.26 -4.70 -22.80
C THR A 664 -36.20 -3.54 -22.46
N THR A 665 -37.47 -3.56 -22.88
CA THR A 665 -38.44 -2.51 -22.58
C THR A 665 -38.69 -2.38 -21.07
N ASP A 666 -39.04 -3.48 -20.41
CA ASP A 666 -39.34 -3.52 -18.96
C ASP A 666 -38.08 -3.18 -18.15
N PHE A 667 -36.92 -3.74 -18.52
CA PHE A 667 -35.64 -3.39 -17.92
C PHE A 667 -35.35 -1.90 -18.02
N LEU A 668 -35.47 -1.29 -19.20
CA LEU A 668 -35.19 0.13 -19.39
C LEU A 668 -36.15 1.02 -18.59
N GLN A 669 -37.43 0.67 -18.54
CA GLN A 669 -38.42 1.40 -17.73
C GLN A 669 -38.09 1.31 -16.24
N LEU A 670 -37.82 0.10 -15.74
CA LEU A 670 -37.58 -0.16 -14.33
C LEU A 670 -36.21 0.36 -13.86
N ALA A 671 -35.15 0.26 -14.67
CA ALA A 671 -33.84 0.83 -14.36
C ALA A 671 -33.89 2.36 -14.29
N ASN A 672 -34.58 3.03 -15.23
CA ASN A 672 -34.79 4.47 -15.16
C ASN A 672 -35.65 4.87 -13.94
N LYS A 673 -36.68 4.10 -13.59
CA LYS A 673 -37.48 4.30 -12.36
C LYS A 673 -36.60 4.16 -11.11
N TYR A 674 -35.78 3.10 -11.03
CA TYR A 674 -34.85 2.82 -9.95
C TYR A 674 -33.89 4.01 -9.73
N PHE A 675 -33.17 4.45 -10.76
CA PHE A 675 -32.27 5.60 -10.61
C PHE A 675 -33.00 6.91 -10.31
N ALA A 676 -34.21 7.12 -10.83
CA ALA A 676 -35.00 8.30 -10.50
C ALA A 676 -35.43 8.32 -9.01
N LEU A 677 -35.76 7.16 -8.43
CA LEU A 677 -36.06 7.01 -7.00
C LEU A 677 -34.79 7.12 -6.15
N LEU A 678 -33.72 6.43 -6.53
CA LEU A 678 -32.41 6.50 -5.87
C LEU A 678 -31.93 7.96 -5.82
N SER A 679 -32.06 8.71 -6.93
CA SER A 679 -31.70 10.14 -7.04
C SER A 679 -32.34 11.05 -5.99
N LYS A 680 -33.49 10.65 -5.43
CA LYS A 680 -34.28 11.40 -4.43
C LYS A 680 -34.10 10.87 -3.00
N SER A 681 -33.47 9.72 -2.83
CA SER A 681 -33.23 9.08 -1.52
C SER A 681 -31.82 9.36 -1.00
N GLY A 682 -31.63 9.25 0.32
CA GLY A 682 -30.30 9.31 0.96
C GLY A 682 -29.43 8.05 0.74
N TRP A 683 -29.90 7.08 -0.05
CA TRP A 683 -29.33 5.72 -0.14
C TRP A 683 -27.98 5.61 -0.88
N TYR A 684 -27.51 6.66 -1.55
CA TYR A 684 -26.20 6.66 -2.24
C TYR A 684 -25.00 6.30 -1.35
N CYS A 685 -25.13 6.42 -0.03
CA CYS A 685 -23.99 6.44 0.88
C CYS A 685 -23.74 5.14 1.67
N ARG A 686 -24.63 4.13 1.69
CA ARG A 686 -24.53 3.06 2.73
C ARG A 686 -24.93 1.59 2.45
N GLY A 687 -25.35 1.13 1.25
CA GLY A 687 -25.74 -0.29 1.16
C GLY A 687 -25.92 -1.05 -0.16
N SER A 688 -26.04 -0.42 -1.34
CA SER A 688 -26.49 -1.12 -2.56
C SER A 688 -25.57 -0.96 -3.77
N TYR A 689 -24.25 -0.93 -3.56
CA TYR A 689 -23.29 -0.65 -4.63
C TYR A 689 -23.29 -1.72 -5.72
N ASP A 690 -23.24 -3.01 -5.35
CA ASP A 690 -23.13 -4.12 -6.31
C ASP A 690 -24.32 -4.16 -7.28
N PHE A 691 -25.53 -4.07 -6.74
CA PHE A 691 -26.74 -4.01 -7.55
C PHE A 691 -26.80 -2.76 -8.43
N MET A 692 -26.46 -1.59 -7.87
CA MET A 692 -26.44 -0.33 -8.63
C MET A 692 -25.47 -0.41 -9.81
N ASP A 693 -24.24 -0.90 -9.59
CA ASP A 693 -23.21 -1.02 -10.62
C ASP A 693 -23.57 -2.07 -11.67
N ASN A 694 -24.14 -3.21 -11.27
CA ASN A 694 -24.67 -4.21 -12.19
C ASN A 694 -25.78 -3.63 -13.10
N ILE A 695 -26.72 -2.87 -12.53
CA ILE A 695 -27.77 -2.18 -13.31
C ILE A 695 -27.15 -1.10 -14.22
N LEU A 696 -26.15 -0.32 -13.77
CA LEU A 696 -25.44 0.66 -14.62
C LEU A 696 -24.72 -0.02 -15.80
N CYS A 697 -24.00 -1.12 -15.55
CA CYS A 697 -23.27 -1.88 -16.55
C CYS A 697 -24.18 -2.51 -17.61
N VAL A 698 -25.34 -3.03 -17.20
CA VAL A 698 -26.34 -3.55 -18.14
C VAL A 698 -27.06 -2.41 -18.89
N LEU A 699 -27.38 -1.30 -18.22
CA LEU A 699 -27.99 -0.12 -18.85
C LEU A 699 -27.06 0.52 -19.89
N LEU A 700 -25.74 0.53 -19.66
CA LEU A 700 -24.73 1.06 -20.56
C LEU A 700 -24.86 0.49 -21.97
N ARG A 701 -25.07 -0.83 -22.09
CA ARG A 701 -25.26 -1.56 -23.37
C ARG A 701 -26.43 -1.03 -24.21
N PHE A 702 -27.50 -0.56 -23.57
CA PHE A 702 -28.76 -0.20 -24.22
C PHE A 702 -29.00 1.32 -24.32
N GLN A 703 -28.58 2.09 -23.32
CA GLN A 703 -28.73 3.55 -23.25
C GLN A 703 -27.46 4.20 -22.70
N PRO A 704 -26.36 4.23 -23.49
CA PRO A 704 -25.04 4.61 -22.99
C PRO A 704 -24.99 6.01 -22.37
N THR A 705 -25.60 7.02 -23.01
CA THR A 705 -25.68 8.39 -22.49
C THR A 705 -26.47 8.48 -21.17
N THR A 706 -27.55 7.70 -21.04
CA THR A 706 -28.36 7.63 -19.81
C THR A 706 -27.59 6.98 -18.67
N ALA A 707 -26.90 5.88 -18.94
CA ALA A 707 -26.05 5.20 -17.97
C ALA A 707 -24.90 6.11 -17.50
N MET A 708 -24.22 6.80 -18.42
CA MET A 708 -23.17 7.78 -18.11
C MET A 708 -23.67 8.91 -17.21
N ARG A 709 -24.89 9.42 -17.47
CA ARG A 709 -25.52 10.44 -16.62
C ARG A 709 -25.73 9.95 -15.18
N TYR A 710 -26.26 8.74 -15.00
CA TYR A 710 -26.48 8.18 -13.65
C TYR A 710 -25.16 7.84 -12.94
N TYR A 711 -24.17 7.32 -13.66
CA TYR A 711 -22.82 7.10 -13.16
C TYR A 711 -22.19 8.41 -12.64
N ARG A 712 -22.18 9.48 -13.45
CA ARG A 712 -21.68 10.82 -13.03
C ARG A 712 -22.46 11.39 -11.84
N GLN A 713 -23.78 11.22 -11.80
CA GLN A 713 -24.61 11.65 -10.66
C GLN A 713 -24.33 10.87 -9.37
N SER A 714 -24.02 9.57 -9.46
CA SER A 714 -23.63 8.76 -8.31
C SER A 714 -22.27 9.20 -7.74
N LYS A 715 -21.29 9.41 -8.64
CA LYS A 715 -19.96 9.95 -8.30
C LYS A 715 -20.03 11.30 -7.59
N ALA A 716 -20.81 12.24 -8.14
CA ALA A 716 -20.97 13.58 -7.58
C ALA A 716 -21.64 13.60 -6.18
N LYS A 717 -22.28 12.50 -5.76
CA LYS A 717 -22.90 12.33 -4.44
C LYS A 717 -22.05 11.49 -3.47
N GLY A 718 -20.76 11.28 -3.77
CA GLY A 718 -19.88 10.46 -2.94
C GLY A 718 -20.20 8.96 -2.97
N GLY A 719 -20.92 8.48 -3.99
CA GLY A 719 -21.25 7.06 -4.12
C GLY A 719 -19.99 6.19 -4.17
N THR A 720 -19.92 5.15 -3.31
CA THR A 720 -18.80 4.20 -3.34
C THR A 720 -18.75 3.52 -4.71
N THR A 721 -17.54 3.42 -5.23
CA THR A 721 -17.23 2.91 -6.56
C THR A 721 -16.82 1.45 -6.46
N ILE A 722 -17.36 0.61 -7.34
CA ILE A 722 -16.91 -0.78 -7.46
C ILE A 722 -15.79 -0.85 -8.48
N PHE A 723 -14.70 -1.45 -8.03
CA PHE A 723 -13.55 -1.76 -8.84
C PHE A 723 -13.57 -3.25 -9.14
N TRP A 724 -13.15 -3.64 -10.35
CA TRP A 724 -12.74 -5.02 -10.59
C TRP A 724 -11.72 -5.45 -9.55
N ALA A 725 -11.88 -6.66 -9.04
CA ALA A 725 -10.96 -7.26 -8.05
C ALA A 725 -9.49 -7.28 -8.52
N TYR A 726 -9.26 -7.10 -9.82
CA TYR A 726 -8.00 -7.31 -10.53
C TYR A 726 -7.67 -6.15 -11.48
N GLY A 727 -7.53 -4.94 -10.94
CA GLY A 727 -7.03 -3.80 -11.72
C GLY A 727 -7.06 -2.44 -11.02
N GLY A 728 -7.81 -2.28 -9.94
CA GLY A 728 -8.13 -0.93 -9.43
C GLY A 728 -8.96 -0.09 -10.42
N VAL A 729 -9.51 -0.74 -11.45
CA VAL A 729 -10.34 -0.14 -12.51
C VAL A 729 -11.80 -0.32 -12.18
N GLU A 730 -12.59 0.71 -12.45
CA GLU A 730 -14.04 0.70 -12.21
C GLU A 730 -14.77 -0.24 -13.16
N THR A 731 -15.70 -1.04 -12.63
CA THR A 731 -16.46 -2.05 -13.40
C THR A 731 -17.21 -1.44 -14.57
N PHE A 732 -17.86 -0.30 -14.35
CA PHE A 732 -18.52 0.49 -15.39
C PHE A 732 -17.58 0.91 -16.54
N LEU A 733 -16.35 1.33 -16.23
CA LEU A 733 -15.38 1.77 -17.24
C LEU A 733 -14.82 0.58 -18.03
N ALA A 734 -14.49 -0.53 -17.38
CA ALA A 734 -14.09 -1.76 -18.07
C ALA A 734 -15.23 -2.30 -18.96
N GLN A 735 -16.48 -2.24 -18.50
CA GLN A 735 -17.65 -2.63 -19.28
C GLN A 735 -17.84 -1.75 -20.53
N LEU A 736 -17.60 -0.44 -20.45
CA LEU A 736 -17.63 0.45 -21.62
C LEU A 736 -16.66 0.00 -22.72
N TRP A 737 -15.55 -0.64 -22.36
CA TRP A 737 -14.55 -1.12 -23.32
C TRP A 737 -14.79 -2.53 -23.87
N LYS A 738 -15.81 -3.27 -23.39
CA LYS A 738 -16.23 -4.56 -23.98
C LYS A 738 -16.85 -4.35 -25.35
N VAL A 739 -16.00 -4.32 -26.39
CA VAL A 739 -16.38 -4.00 -27.78
C VAL A 739 -17.46 -4.94 -28.33
N GLU A 740 -17.55 -6.18 -27.85
CA GLU A 740 -18.61 -7.12 -28.28
C GLU A 740 -20.02 -6.67 -27.86
N CYS A 741 -20.15 -5.97 -26.73
CA CYS A 741 -21.44 -5.49 -26.20
C CYS A 741 -21.66 -3.99 -26.39
N CYS A 742 -20.59 -3.19 -26.45
CA CYS A 742 -20.63 -1.73 -26.36
C CYS A 742 -19.97 -1.07 -27.59
N ASN A 743 -20.55 -1.22 -28.79
CA ASN A 743 -19.92 -0.77 -30.06
C ASN A 743 -20.74 0.23 -30.90
N SER A 744 -21.81 0.80 -30.34
CA SER A 744 -22.57 1.84 -31.06
C SER A 744 -21.74 3.13 -31.21
N PRO A 745 -22.10 4.04 -32.15
CA PRO A 745 -21.43 5.33 -32.29
C PRO A 745 -21.35 6.11 -30.97
N GLU A 746 -22.40 6.07 -30.16
CA GLU A 746 -22.48 6.71 -28.84
C GLU A 746 -21.46 6.12 -27.85
N HIS A 747 -21.25 4.81 -27.86
CA HIS A 747 -20.21 4.18 -27.02
C HIS A 747 -18.81 4.65 -27.42
N ARG A 748 -18.51 4.72 -28.74
CA ARG A 748 -17.22 5.22 -29.23
C ARG A 748 -17.02 6.70 -28.91
N GLN A 749 -18.10 7.50 -28.98
CA GLN A 749 -18.08 8.90 -28.60
C GLN A 749 -17.81 9.06 -27.10
N LEU A 750 -18.49 8.32 -26.22
CA LEU A 750 -18.23 8.35 -24.77
C LEU A 750 -16.80 7.94 -24.42
N ARG A 751 -16.21 6.96 -25.12
CA ARG A 751 -14.79 6.59 -24.92
C ARG A 751 -13.83 7.75 -25.22
N ARG A 752 -14.06 8.48 -26.32
CA ARG A 752 -13.28 9.69 -26.66
C ARG A 752 -13.49 10.78 -25.61
N GLU A 753 -14.75 11.08 -25.28
CA GLU A 753 -15.11 12.09 -24.28
C GLU A 753 -14.43 11.82 -22.94
N LEU A 754 -14.47 10.59 -22.43
CA LEU A 754 -13.81 10.24 -21.17
C LEU A 754 -12.27 10.38 -21.22
N LEU A 755 -11.63 9.95 -22.31
CA LEU A 755 -10.17 10.12 -22.48
C LEU A 755 -9.78 11.62 -22.59
N GLU A 756 -10.66 12.43 -23.18
CA GLU A 756 -10.46 13.87 -23.34
C GLU A 756 -10.83 14.68 -22.08
N GLU A 757 -11.74 14.16 -21.25
CA GLU A 757 -12.13 14.68 -19.94
C GLU A 757 -11.13 14.31 -18.82
N CYS A 758 -10.35 13.23 -18.98
CA CYS A 758 -9.35 12.79 -18.00
C CYS A 758 -8.52 13.97 -17.49
N LEU A 759 -8.54 14.18 -16.18
CA LEU A 759 -7.93 15.35 -15.56
C LEU A 759 -6.41 15.26 -15.62
N ASN A 760 -5.84 14.07 -15.48
CA ASN A 760 -4.41 13.81 -15.28
C ASN A 760 -3.96 12.47 -15.90
N ASP A 761 -2.65 12.20 -15.89
CA ASP A 761 -2.07 11.00 -16.48
C ASP A 761 -2.37 9.71 -15.69
N GLU A 762 -2.76 9.81 -14.40
CA GLU A 762 -3.20 8.65 -13.62
C GLU A 762 -4.57 8.17 -14.12
N GLU A 763 -5.48 9.10 -14.39
CA GLU A 763 -6.78 8.81 -15.01
C GLU A 763 -6.62 8.29 -16.44
N ILE A 764 -5.70 8.84 -17.25
CA ILE A 764 -5.42 8.33 -18.59
C ILE A 764 -4.86 6.89 -18.53
N MET A 765 -3.97 6.59 -17.57
CA MET A 765 -3.47 5.24 -17.34
C MET A 765 -4.58 4.28 -16.89
N PHE A 766 -5.45 4.66 -15.95
CA PHE A 766 -6.57 3.81 -15.52
C PHE A 766 -7.64 3.63 -16.62
N MET A 767 -7.89 4.64 -17.45
CA MET A 767 -8.74 4.50 -18.65
C MET A 767 -8.11 3.58 -19.71
N THR A 768 -6.78 3.59 -19.83
CA THR A 768 -6.05 2.65 -20.69
C THR A 768 -6.16 1.23 -20.13
N LEU A 769 -5.99 1.05 -18.82
CA LEU A 769 -6.16 -0.25 -18.16
C LEU A 769 -7.61 -0.76 -18.28
N ALA A 770 -8.61 0.13 -18.22
CA ALA A 770 -10.00 -0.22 -18.51
C ALA A 770 -10.22 -0.72 -19.94
N ALA A 771 -9.50 -0.15 -20.91
CA ALA A 771 -9.51 -0.66 -22.28
C ALA A 771 -8.84 -2.03 -22.40
N LEU A 772 -7.74 -2.27 -21.68
CA LEU A 772 -7.05 -3.57 -21.69
C LEU A 772 -7.91 -4.66 -21.02
N VAL A 773 -8.37 -4.43 -19.79
CA VAL A 773 -9.24 -5.36 -19.02
C VAL A 773 -10.58 -5.60 -19.72
N GLY A 774 -11.14 -4.58 -20.38
CA GLY A 774 -12.38 -4.71 -21.15
C GLY A 774 -12.23 -5.42 -22.51
N GLY A 775 -11.03 -5.89 -22.89
CA GLY A 775 -10.78 -6.48 -24.22
C GLY A 775 -10.74 -5.46 -25.38
N GLY A 776 -10.81 -4.16 -25.06
CA GLY A 776 -10.77 -3.04 -26.00
C GLY A 776 -9.38 -2.66 -26.53
N LYS A 777 -8.31 -3.42 -26.22
CA LYS A 777 -6.91 -3.16 -26.62
C LYS A 777 -6.77 -2.72 -28.08
N LYS A 778 -7.39 -3.44 -29.01
CA LYS A 778 -7.33 -3.15 -30.46
C LYS A 778 -8.07 -1.86 -30.86
N GLU A 779 -9.19 -1.56 -30.19
CA GLU A 779 -9.96 -0.32 -30.44
C GLU A 779 -9.19 0.89 -29.92
N LEU A 780 -8.65 0.83 -28.70
CA LEU A 780 -7.82 1.89 -28.15
C LEU A 780 -6.56 2.11 -29.00
N TRP A 781 -5.88 1.05 -29.43
CA TRP A 781 -4.72 1.16 -30.32
C TRP A 781 -5.05 1.88 -31.64
N ASN A 782 -6.20 1.55 -32.26
CA ASN A 782 -6.66 2.24 -33.46
C ASN A 782 -6.94 3.72 -33.20
N LEU A 783 -7.69 4.04 -32.14
CA LEU A 783 -8.02 5.41 -31.74
C LEU A 783 -6.75 6.25 -31.51
N VAL A 784 -5.81 5.71 -30.74
CA VAL A 784 -4.53 6.37 -30.42
C VAL A 784 -3.69 6.58 -31.67
N THR A 785 -3.45 5.53 -32.48
CA THR A 785 -2.50 5.60 -33.60
C THR A 785 -3.05 6.32 -34.84
N LYS A 786 -4.38 6.26 -35.08
CA LYS A 786 -5.02 6.81 -36.29
C LYS A 786 -5.70 8.16 -36.08
N GLU A 787 -6.10 8.50 -34.85
CA GLU A 787 -6.75 9.77 -34.55
C GLU A 787 -5.82 10.67 -33.71
N TYR A 788 -5.43 10.24 -32.50
CA TYR A 788 -4.69 11.11 -31.58
C TYR A 788 -3.24 11.39 -32.01
N VAL A 789 -2.43 10.36 -32.27
CA VAL A 789 -1.03 10.49 -32.71
C VAL A 789 -0.91 11.12 -34.10
N ALA A 790 -1.89 10.85 -34.98
CA ALA A 790 -1.97 11.43 -36.31
C ALA A 790 -2.53 12.87 -36.34
N SER A 791 -3.00 13.39 -35.21
CA SER A 791 -3.66 14.71 -35.14
C SER A 791 -2.69 15.86 -35.47
N PRO A 792 -3.14 16.90 -36.20
CA PRO A 792 -2.37 18.14 -36.33
C PRO A 792 -2.15 18.84 -34.99
N TYR A 793 -2.97 18.58 -33.96
CA TYR A 793 -2.90 19.26 -32.67
C TYR A 793 -2.02 18.54 -31.65
N ALA A 794 -0.98 19.22 -31.15
CA ALA A 794 -0.06 18.68 -30.15
C ALA A 794 -0.75 18.22 -28.84
N LYS A 795 -1.90 18.82 -28.48
CA LYS A 795 -2.72 18.40 -27.31
C LYS A 795 -3.29 16.98 -27.45
N GLU A 796 -3.59 16.55 -28.67
CA GLU A 796 -4.15 15.24 -29.00
C GLU A 796 -3.03 14.23 -29.17
N ARG A 797 -1.94 14.61 -29.85
CA ARG A 797 -0.73 13.78 -29.92
C ARG A 797 -0.18 13.45 -28.53
N ASN A 798 -0.16 14.42 -27.60
CA ASN A 798 0.24 14.17 -26.22
C ASN A 798 -0.73 13.25 -25.46
N LEU A 799 -2.05 13.31 -25.70
CA LEU A 799 -2.97 12.30 -25.16
C LEU A 799 -2.62 10.89 -25.68
N GLY A 800 -2.28 10.77 -26.97
CA GLY A 800 -1.76 9.53 -27.54
C GLY A 800 -0.46 9.05 -26.86
N VAL A 801 0.51 9.95 -26.66
CA VAL A 801 1.76 9.67 -25.94
C VAL A 801 1.51 9.24 -24.48
N SER A 802 0.49 9.78 -23.81
CA SER A 802 0.12 9.35 -22.45
C SER A 802 -0.52 7.96 -22.39
N ILE A 803 -0.96 7.41 -23.53
CA ILE A 803 -1.67 6.12 -23.62
C ILE A 803 -0.74 5.00 -24.14
N LEU A 804 0.11 5.30 -25.14
CA LEU A 804 1.05 4.33 -25.74
C LEU A 804 1.93 3.52 -24.75
N PRO A 805 2.54 4.08 -23.69
CA PRO A 805 3.50 3.33 -22.86
C PRO A 805 2.90 2.09 -22.20
N TRP A 806 1.62 2.15 -21.85
CA TRP A 806 0.88 1.11 -21.13
C TRP A 806 0.58 -0.14 -21.98
N PHE A 807 0.90 -0.13 -23.28
CA PHE A 807 0.80 -1.31 -24.13
C PHE A 807 1.98 -2.28 -23.96
N GLY A 808 3.17 -1.77 -23.62
CA GLY A 808 4.38 -2.58 -23.43
C GLY A 808 4.80 -3.43 -24.64
N THR A 809 4.50 -3.00 -25.88
CA THR A 809 4.86 -3.72 -27.12
C THR A 809 5.92 -2.99 -27.93
N ASP A 810 6.62 -3.71 -28.80
CA ASP A 810 7.66 -3.16 -29.67
C ASP A 810 7.12 -2.09 -30.63
N GLU A 811 5.89 -2.22 -31.13
CA GLU A 811 5.26 -1.20 -31.97
C GLU A 811 4.96 0.08 -31.19
N ALA A 812 4.65 -0.02 -29.89
CA ALA A 812 4.45 1.15 -29.04
C ALA A 812 5.78 1.88 -28.79
N ILE A 813 6.85 1.13 -28.55
CA ILE A 813 8.22 1.64 -28.39
C ILE A 813 8.70 2.33 -29.67
N GLU A 814 8.52 1.71 -30.84
CA GLU A 814 8.86 2.31 -32.15
C GLU A 814 8.11 3.62 -32.40
N LYS A 815 6.79 3.66 -32.10
CA LYS A 815 5.98 4.88 -32.24
C LYS A 815 6.43 6.00 -31.30
N LEU A 816 6.79 5.65 -30.06
CA LEU A 816 7.28 6.62 -29.09
C LEU A 816 8.68 7.15 -29.45
N GLU A 817 9.56 6.32 -30.00
CA GLU A 817 10.88 6.77 -30.46
C GLU A 817 10.75 7.77 -31.61
N GLY A 818 9.92 7.48 -32.62
CA GLY A 818 9.67 8.41 -33.74
C GLY A 818 9.03 9.73 -33.28
N LEU A 819 8.13 9.69 -32.28
CA LEU A 819 7.56 10.91 -31.69
C LEU A 819 8.57 11.70 -30.84
N LYS A 820 9.52 11.01 -30.20
CA LYS A 820 10.62 11.60 -29.43
C LYS A 820 11.64 12.30 -30.34
N SER A 821 11.98 11.73 -31.50
CA SER A 821 12.93 12.34 -32.44
C SER A 821 12.31 13.38 -33.37
N ASP A 822 11.14 13.08 -33.96
CA ASP A 822 10.69 13.75 -35.19
C ASP A 822 9.47 14.66 -35.02
N ASP A 823 8.76 14.62 -33.88
CA ASP A 823 7.55 15.45 -33.73
C ASP A 823 7.88 16.95 -33.75
N SER A 824 7.15 17.73 -34.54
CA SER A 824 7.28 19.19 -34.61
C SER A 824 7.20 19.92 -33.25
N SER A 825 6.45 19.39 -32.29
CA SER A 825 6.24 20.00 -30.98
C SER A 825 7.24 19.48 -29.95
N GLN A 826 8.04 20.39 -29.39
CA GLN A 826 8.97 20.07 -28.30
C GLN A 826 8.26 19.41 -27.09
N TRP A 827 7.05 19.86 -26.76
CA TRP A 827 6.23 19.26 -25.70
C TRP A 827 5.89 17.79 -25.97
N VAL A 828 5.58 17.43 -27.22
CA VAL A 828 5.34 16.04 -27.61
C VAL A 828 6.64 15.23 -27.52
N ARG A 829 7.78 15.76 -28.01
CA ARG A 829 9.07 15.08 -27.95
C ARG A 829 9.52 14.78 -26.51
N GLU A 830 9.41 15.77 -25.62
CA GLU A 830 9.75 15.65 -24.20
C GLU A 830 8.86 14.61 -23.48
N HIS A 831 7.55 14.64 -23.72
CA HIS A 831 6.65 13.65 -23.13
C HIS A 831 6.88 12.25 -23.70
N ALA A 832 7.17 12.14 -25.01
CA ALA A 832 7.46 10.89 -25.70
C ALA A 832 8.76 10.27 -25.20
N ALA A 833 9.76 11.07 -24.83
CA ALA A 833 10.99 10.56 -24.20
C ALA A 833 10.72 9.86 -22.87
N TRP A 834 9.91 10.45 -21.98
CA TRP A 834 9.48 9.77 -20.75
C TRP A 834 8.66 8.51 -21.04
N ALA A 835 7.69 8.60 -21.95
CA ALA A 835 6.82 7.47 -22.28
C ALA A 835 7.58 6.31 -22.92
N TYR A 836 8.60 6.58 -23.74
CA TYR A 836 9.48 5.58 -24.32
C TYR A 836 10.18 4.73 -23.25
N GLU A 837 10.78 5.36 -22.24
CA GLU A 837 11.44 4.63 -21.13
C GLU A 837 10.45 3.78 -20.32
N VAL A 838 9.21 4.25 -20.14
CA VAL A 838 8.13 3.45 -19.52
C VAL A 838 7.77 2.24 -20.38
N ALA A 839 7.59 2.44 -21.69
CA ALA A 839 7.24 1.37 -22.63
C ALA A 839 8.33 0.26 -22.67
N GLN A 840 9.60 0.65 -22.65
CA GLN A 840 10.73 -0.29 -22.58
C GLN A 840 10.76 -1.07 -21.27
N GLN A 841 10.45 -0.43 -20.14
CA GLN A 841 10.37 -1.12 -18.85
C GLN A 841 9.20 -2.12 -18.81
N GLU A 842 8.01 -1.74 -19.27
CA GLU A 842 6.85 -2.64 -19.37
C GLU A 842 7.14 -3.86 -20.25
N ARG A 843 7.76 -3.65 -21.43
CA ARG A 843 8.21 -4.74 -22.32
C ARG A 843 9.22 -5.65 -21.63
N SER A 844 10.18 -5.08 -20.91
CA SER A 844 11.22 -5.84 -20.19
C SER A 844 10.62 -6.71 -19.07
N CYS A 845 9.71 -6.15 -18.27
CA CYS A 845 8.99 -6.90 -17.23
C CYS A 845 8.23 -8.10 -17.82
N GLN A 846 7.50 -7.89 -18.92
CA GLN A 846 6.76 -8.95 -19.61
C GLN A 846 7.68 -10.06 -20.16
N GLU A 847 8.83 -9.72 -20.74
CA GLU A 847 9.79 -10.70 -21.25
C GLU A 847 10.42 -11.54 -20.14
N VAL A 848 10.86 -10.89 -19.06
CA VAL A 848 11.54 -11.58 -17.96
C VAL A 848 10.53 -12.45 -17.18
N TYR A 849 9.28 -12.00 -17.03
CA TYR A 849 8.18 -12.83 -16.52
C TYR A 849 7.93 -14.06 -17.41
N ARG A 850 7.83 -13.89 -18.74
CA ARG A 850 7.70 -15.02 -19.70
C ARG A 850 8.85 -16.02 -19.62
N LYS A 851 10.07 -15.58 -19.28
CA LYS A 851 11.26 -16.43 -19.08
C LYS A 851 11.23 -17.14 -17.72
N ALA A 852 10.76 -16.49 -16.65
CA ALA A 852 10.60 -17.13 -15.34
C ALA A 852 9.59 -18.29 -15.39
N LEU A 853 8.45 -18.13 -16.07
CA LEU A 853 7.48 -19.21 -16.22
C LEU A 853 7.98 -20.38 -17.12
N GLN A 854 9.20 -20.32 -17.68
CA GLN A 854 9.83 -21.43 -18.41
C GLN A 854 10.79 -22.27 -17.55
N THR A 855 11.16 -21.81 -16.35
CA THR A 855 11.96 -22.63 -15.43
C THR A 855 11.05 -23.38 -14.45
N SER A 856 11.47 -24.59 -14.07
CA SER A 856 10.82 -25.37 -13.01
C SER A 856 11.42 -25.10 -11.63
N ASP A 857 12.49 -24.30 -11.55
CA ASP A 857 13.18 -23.95 -10.31
C ASP A 857 12.47 -22.79 -9.57
N PRO A 858 11.85 -23.05 -8.40
CA PRO A 858 11.14 -22.01 -7.66
C PRO A 858 12.07 -20.90 -7.13
N PHE A 859 13.38 -21.15 -6.98
CA PHE A 859 14.35 -20.14 -6.53
C PHE A 859 14.55 -19.04 -7.56
N ARG A 860 14.75 -19.43 -8.82
CA ARG A 860 14.89 -18.48 -9.95
C ARG A 860 13.63 -17.65 -10.17
N ILE A 861 12.45 -18.24 -9.96
CA ILE A 861 11.17 -17.55 -10.12
C ILE A 861 10.97 -16.55 -8.99
N SER A 862 11.27 -16.95 -7.75
CA SER A 862 11.33 -16.07 -6.58
C SER A 862 12.27 -14.88 -6.78
N ALA A 863 13.47 -15.12 -7.32
CA ALA A 863 14.44 -14.09 -7.65
C ALA A 863 13.90 -13.13 -8.73
N VAL A 864 13.35 -13.64 -9.84
CA VAL A 864 12.73 -12.80 -10.88
C VAL A 864 11.59 -11.96 -10.32
N PHE A 865 10.80 -12.48 -9.38
CA PHE A 865 9.70 -11.72 -8.77
C PHE A 865 10.20 -10.51 -7.97
N GLU A 866 11.31 -10.63 -7.23
CA GLU A 866 11.94 -9.48 -6.58
C GLU A 866 12.61 -8.54 -7.61
N GLN A 867 13.10 -9.07 -8.74
CA GLN A 867 13.65 -8.28 -9.85
C GLN A 867 12.61 -7.40 -10.57
N ILE A 868 11.42 -7.95 -10.90
CA ILE A 868 10.35 -7.21 -11.61
C ILE A 868 9.59 -6.24 -10.70
N LYS A 869 9.35 -6.63 -9.44
CA LYS A 869 8.54 -5.91 -8.43
C LYS A 869 8.70 -4.38 -8.41
N PRO A 870 9.91 -3.79 -8.33
CA PRO A 870 10.09 -2.33 -8.33
C PRO A 870 9.63 -1.66 -9.64
N ALA A 871 9.65 -2.40 -10.75
CA ALA A 871 9.41 -1.91 -12.10
C ALA A 871 7.98 -2.17 -12.62
N LEU A 872 7.13 -2.89 -11.87
CA LEU A 872 5.74 -3.13 -12.25
C LEU A 872 4.89 -1.86 -12.14
N SER A 873 4.26 -1.42 -13.24
CA SER A 873 3.16 -0.45 -13.18
C SER A 873 1.79 -1.15 -13.11
N PRO A 874 0.68 -0.46 -12.79
CA PRO A 874 -0.64 -1.07 -12.62
C PRO A 874 -1.15 -1.93 -13.79
N THR A 875 -0.62 -1.73 -15.02
CA THR A 875 -0.87 -2.59 -16.19
C THR A 875 -0.48 -4.05 -15.98
N ALA A 876 0.45 -4.33 -15.06
CA ALA A 876 0.86 -5.69 -14.76
C ALA A 876 -0.28 -6.57 -14.27
N GLN A 877 -1.30 -6.02 -13.57
CA GLN A 877 -2.52 -6.75 -13.16
C GLN A 877 -3.29 -7.34 -14.35
N TRP A 878 -3.11 -6.78 -15.55
CA TRP A 878 -3.67 -7.29 -16.79
C TRP A 878 -2.70 -8.22 -17.52
N TRP A 879 -1.47 -7.77 -17.82
CA TRP A 879 -0.59 -8.56 -18.70
C TRP A 879 -0.07 -9.86 -18.09
N HIS A 880 -0.01 -9.99 -16.75
CA HIS A 880 0.47 -11.23 -16.12
C HIS A 880 -0.42 -12.42 -16.46
N ARG A 881 -1.74 -12.19 -16.52
CA ARG A 881 -2.77 -13.19 -16.79
C ARG A 881 -2.80 -13.63 -18.23
N GLU A 882 -2.62 -12.69 -19.15
CA GLU A 882 -2.47 -13.00 -20.57
C GLU A 882 -1.23 -13.89 -20.78
N ILE A 883 -0.12 -13.59 -20.10
CA ILE A 883 1.11 -14.41 -20.14
C ILE A 883 0.91 -15.79 -19.49
N GLU A 884 0.23 -15.87 -18.34
CA GLU A 884 -0.10 -17.16 -17.70
C GLU A 884 -0.98 -18.01 -18.61
N LYS A 885 -2.00 -17.41 -19.24
CA LYS A 885 -2.87 -18.08 -20.21
C LYS A 885 -2.10 -18.50 -21.49
N GLU A 886 -1.18 -17.67 -21.99
CA GLU A 886 -0.25 -18.02 -23.07
C GLU A 886 0.62 -19.24 -22.73
N LYS A 887 0.99 -19.42 -21.45
CA LYS A 887 1.97 -20.43 -21.00
C LYS A 887 1.35 -21.73 -20.51
N PHE A 888 0.26 -21.65 -19.75
CA PHE A 888 -0.38 -22.78 -19.08
C PHE A 888 -1.68 -23.22 -19.78
N GLY A 889 -2.15 -22.46 -20.78
CA GLY A 889 -3.36 -22.77 -21.53
C GLY A 889 -4.61 -22.75 -20.64
N GLU A 890 -5.51 -23.71 -20.86
CA GLU A 890 -6.76 -23.88 -20.10
C GLU A 890 -6.64 -24.97 -19.01
N HIS A 891 -5.45 -25.55 -18.81
CA HIS A 891 -5.22 -26.69 -17.91
C HIS A 891 -4.06 -26.41 -16.93
N PRO A 892 -4.27 -25.56 -15.91
CA PRO A 892 -3.24 -25.20 -14.93
C PRO A 892 -2.81 -26.36 -14.01
N GLN A 893 -3.41 -27.55 -14.11
CA GLN A 893 -3.16 -28.68 -13.21
C GLN A 893 -1.81 -29.39 -13.47
N ASP A 894 -1.14 -29.11 -14.59
CA ASP A 894 0.22 -29.58 -14.88
C ASP A 894 1.32 -28.67 -14.27
N ILE A 895 0.95 -27.57 -13.60
CA ILE A 895 1.88 -26.66 -12.93
C ILE A 895 2.33 -27.29 -11.61
N ASN A 896 3.62 -27.19 -11.28
CA ASN A 896 4.13 -27.53 -9.96
C ASN A 896 3.36 -26.72 -8.88
N PRO A 897 2.68 -27.35 -7.89
CA PRO A 897 1.87 -26.62 -6.91
C PRO A 897 2.65 -25.54 -6.15
N LYS A 898 3.96 -25.75 -5.89
CA LYS A 898 4.83 -24.75 -5.27
C LYS A 898 5.11 -23.54 -6.16
N LEU A 899 4.99 -23.69 -7.48
CA LEU A 899 5.03 -22.60 -8.45
C LEU A 899 3.69 -21.87 -8.52
N ALA A 900 2.57 -22.58 -8.63
CA ALA A 900 1.23 -21.97 -8.62
C ALA A 900 1.03 -21.10 -7.36
N ALA A 901 1.28 -21.68 -6.18
CA ALA A 901 1.27 -20.99 -4.90
C ALA A 901 2.21 -19.78 -4.83
N LEU A 902 3.37 -19.82 -5.49
CA LEU A 902 4.32 -18.71 -5.53
C LEU A 902 3.82 -17.54 -6.40
N VAL A 903 3.25 -17.86 -7.57
CA VAL A 903 2.66 -16.89 -8.52
C VAL A 903 1.49 -16.16 -7.87
N ASP A 904 0.50 -16.90 -7.36
CA ASP A 904 -0.70 -16.32 -6.77
C ASP A 904 -0.38 -15.47 -5.55
N ARG A 905 0.52 -15.95 -4.68
CA ARG A 905 1.06 -15.20 -3.54
C ARG A 905 1.66 -13.85 -3.95
N PHE A 906 2.46 -13.84 -5.00
CA PHE A 906 3.13 -12.62 -5.47
C PHE A 906 2.09 -11.60 -5.98
N TRP A 907 1.21 -12.00 -6.90
CA TRP A 907 0.22 -11.10 -7.48
C TRP A 907 -0.84 -10.64 -6.49
N HIS A 908 -1.29 -11.51 -5.57
CA HIS A 908 -2.20 -11.13 -4.49
C HIS A 908 -1.59 -10.04 -3.59
N ARG A 909 -0.34 -10.19 -3.16
CA ARG A 909 0.34 -9.19 -2.33
C ARG A 909 0.62 -7.89 -3.09
N TRP A 910 1.10 -7.98 -4.33
CA TRP A 910 1.40 -6.79 -5.11
C TRP A 910 0.13 -6.00 -5.47
N GLY A 911 -0.93 -6.68 -5.92
CA GLY A 911 -2.22 -6.05 -6.27
C GLY A 911 -3.06 -5.57 -5.08
N THR A 912 -2.78 -6.02 -3.86
CA THR A 912 -3.38 -5.46 -2.64
C THR A 912 -2.65 -4.23 -2.12
N SER A 913 -1.43 -3.93 -2.59
CA SER A 913 -0.66 -2.76 -2.18
C SER A 913 -1.29 -1.44 -2.63
N SER A 914 -1.13 -0.38 -1.83
CA SER A 914 -1.66 0.96 -2.13
C SER A 914 -1.06 1.59 -3.39
N GLN A 915 0.18 1.22 -3.71
CA GLN A 915 0.93 1.69 -4.89
C GLN A 915 0.25 1.33 -6.22
N THR A 916 -0.60 0.29 -6.24
CA THR A 916 -1.32 -0.13 -7.46
C THR A 916 -2.66 0.55 -7.68
N LYS A 917 -3.16 1.34 -6.71
CA LYS A 917 -4.56 1.81 -6.69
C LYS A 917 -4.72 3.34 -6.76
N ARG A 918 -3.82 4.11 -6.14
CA ARG A 918 -3.86 5.60 -6.15
C ARG A 918 -2.49 6.22 -5.89
N ASN A 919 -2.29 7.43 -6.42
CA ASN A 919 -1.05 8.20 -6.35
C ASN A 919 0.12 7.49 -7.03
N VAL A 920 -0.15 6.82 -8.14
CA VAL A 920 0.81 6.04 -8.92
C VAL A 920 2.00 6.91 -9.34
N GLU A 921 3.21 6.41 -9.08
CA GLU A 921 4.48 7.10 -9.32
C GLU A 921 5.39 6.21 -10.17
N ILE A 922 5.69 6.67 -11.39
CA ILE A 922 6.41 5.90 -12.42
C ILE A 922 7.60 6.73 -12.89
N PHE A 923 8.83 6.20 -12.77
CA PHE A 923 10.08 6.97 -12.95
C PHE A 923 10.09 8.30 -12.16
N ARG A 924 9.65 8.25 -10.88
CA ARG A 924 9.47 9.43 -9.99
C ARG A 924 8.44 10.48 -10.46
N ARG A 925 7.71 10.23 -11.56
CA ARG A 925 6.58 11.04 -12.01
C ARG A 925 5.30 10.54 -11.35
N LYS A 926 4.78 11.29 -10.39
CA LYS A 926 3.43 11.08 -9.82
C LYS A 926 2.40 11.43 -10.87
N LEU A 927 1.72 10.44 -11.44
CA LEU A 927 0.90 10.64 -12.64
C LEU A 927 -0.24 11.65 -12.40
N ARG A 928 -0.81 11.69 -11.19
CA ARG A 928 -1.80 12.71 -10.75
C ARG A 928 -1.30 14.17 -10.77
N GLU A 929 0.00 14.41 -10.83
CA GLU A 929 0.59 15.76 -10.87
C GLU A 929 0.80 16.27 -12.29
N TYR A 930 0.49 15.46 -13.31
CA TYR A 930 0.72 15.74 -14.71
C TYR A 930 -0.55 15.45 -15.53
N CYS A 931 -0.70 16.13 -16.66
CA CYS A 931 -1.68 15.81 -17.69
C CYS A 931 -1.04 16.00 -19.06
N ARG A 932 -0.99 14.93 -19.86
CA ARG A 932 -0.52 14.96 -21.25
C ARG A 932 0.91 15.48 -21.37
N GLY A 933 1.78 15.10 -20.44
CA GLY A 933 3.17 15.59 -20.37
C GLY A 933 3.35 16.84 -19.51
N GLU A 934 2.32 17.65 -19.32
CA GLU A 934 2.44 18.93 -18.61
C GLU A 934 2.17 18.77 -17.12
N ARG A 935 3.10 19.22 -16.27
CA ARG A 935 2.94 19.22 -14.81
C ARG A 935 2.00 20.34 -14.36
N PHE A 936 1.10 20.07 -13.42
CA PHE A 936 0.30 21.11 -12.76
C PHE A 936 1.18 22.03 -11.91
N LEU A 937 1.55 23.18 -12.47
CA LEU A 937 2.26 24.23 -11.76
C LEU A 937 1.27 25.02 -10.91
N THR A 938 1.40 24.98 -9.58
CA THR A 938 0.57 25.79 -8.67
C THR A 938 0.70 27.28 -9.00
N GLY A 939 -0.38 27.89 -9.48
CA GLY A 939 -0.43 29.32 -9.83
C GLY A 939 -0.12 29.65 -11.29
N ARG A 940 0.05 28.67 -12.17
CA ARG A 940 -0.10 28.86 -13.63
C ARG A 940 -1.25 27.99 -14.11
N THR A 941 -2.09 28.52 -14.99
CA THR A 941 -2.85 27.66 -15.89
C THR A 941 -1.86 26.77 -16.66
N PRO A 942 -2.17 25.49 -16.92
CA PRO A 942 -1.47 24.73 -17.94
C PRO A 942 -1.43 25.52 -19.27
N ARG A 943 -0.55 25.16 -20.20
CA ARG A 943 -0.64 25.61 -21.61
C ARG A 943 -2.03 25.30 -22.20
N ILE A 944 -2.75 24.37 -21.59
CA ILE A 944 -4.20 24.13 -21.72
C ILE A 944 -5.02 25.14 -20.86
N ALA A 945 -5.31 26.32 -21.42
CA ALA A 945 -6.37 27.24 -20.96
C ALA A 945 -6.91 28.05 -22.16
N PRO A 946 -8.19 28.50 -22.19
CA PRO A 946 -9.13 28.65 -21.06
C PRO A 946 -10.48 27.90 -21.20
N TRP A 947 -10.61 26.95 -22.14
CA TRP A 947 -11.85 26.14 -22.32
C TRP A 947 -11.91 24.88 -21.46
N TRP A 948 -10.82 24.54 -20.75
CA TRP A 948 -10.86 23.50 -19.73
C TRP A 948 -11.66 24.03 -18.55
N LYS A 949 -12.80 23.40 -18.22
CA LYS A 949 -13.63 23.75 -17.07
C LYS A 949 -13.34 22.79 -15.90
N PRO A 950 -12.35 23.05 -15.04
CA PRO A 950 -12.40 22.51 -13.70
C PRO A 950 -13.44 23.32 -12.92
N THR A 951 -14.70 22.88 -12.95
CA THR A 951 -15.68 23.27 -11.93
C THR A 951 -15.24 22.65 -10.63
N PHE A 952 -14.39 23.37 -9.89
CA PHE A 952 -14.08 23.07 -8.49
C PHE A 952 -15.30 23.41 -7.63
N ASP A 953 -16.30 22.53 -7.64
CA ASP A 953 -17.25 22.43 -6.53
C ASP A 953 -16.48 21.77 -5.37
N LEU A 954 -15.92 22.61 -4.49
CA LEU A 954 -15.29 22.21 -3.24
C LEU A 954 -16.38 22.03 -2.18
N ASP A 955 -16.99 20.84 -2.14
CA ASP A 955 -17.84 20.36 -1.05
C ASP A 955 -17.67 18.83 -0.90
N CYS A 956 -16.50 18.40 -0.39
CA CYS A 956 -16.21 17.09 0.22
C CYS A 956 -14.84 17.13 0.94
#